data_AF-A0AAN5TC15-F1
#
_entry.id   AF-A0AAN5TC15-F1
#
_cell.length_a   1.000
_cell.length_b   1.000
_cell.length_c   1.000
_cell.angle_alpha   90.00
_cell.angle_beta   90.00
_cell.angle_gamma   90.00
#
_symmetry.space_group_name_H-M   'P 1'
#
loop_
_entity.id
_entity.type
_entity.pdbx_description
1 polymer ?
#
loop_
_entity_poly.entity_id
_entity_poly.type
_entity_poly.pdbx_seq_one_letter_code
_entity_poly.pdbx_strand_id
1 'polypeptide(L)'
;MLQKDLRCSIRNYCFIFSFLLLSSSALFAQHEQHGASTQPLTSPKTTSSQSKPAQYKMEQPTTKKQSPKAVTPLTITGGAKRTVNLVVAYKTVNFAGKPRRAIAVNGQIPAPTLHFKEGDDVTINVYNHLDEGTSIHWHGLLVPWQMDGVDGVSQKPIPPGGVFHYRFKLYQRGTYWYHAHAKVQEQEGLYGTFIIDPPNPPSYHYTKDYVVVLSDWSNTPAEQVLANLKKDGDYYGPRFPLQPSLMKFLHDYRKASPEERKKLIADYKMMQQMRMSIYDLSDVAYDAYLLNGQPKSHPWTAPVKVGDRVRLRFIGAGASTIYRVKIPDAKVEMVHIQGNDVVPYPIEDFWIAPGETYDILVTIQKNRPYIIYAESIDTLGKAYGALVTHPNQVVNYQDVTPFPEPLPVTREMMANMMQSMNSGAMDGNQLHGLMNKNKSSTAMKPSMTMPSHSQSMSSQSANHSMSSMTAQKKMDNASNHSAHTSSMKSKSSSTSMNKSMDMPGMNHGAMSQSKTSNSAQMKSDSSSTSMNKSMAMPDMNHSAMGQNKTSNSAQMKSDPSSTAMNNSMAMPDMNHSAMSQSKTSNSANDMSMNRNMKSDKPMEQGMSMKGSMNMKMPIEPTIIGDKIEPPDSAKASTLGTKYQELKGAVKTNNPNKPVDGIIKMELFGYMDRYIWFINGLPEYKAKPILIEPGKRYRIIFTNNSMMRHPMHIHGHWFILRNGHGSYDPLLHTIEVPPGATAVADFDTEASGQWFFHCHHLLHMTAGMARVFQYTTIIEIANGTRKPDNYAYQQAYINRPIVREDEVMPLDASLIKHPAGHHQGFYRSSYIELGEDPFHNAQEMTFRGLYGPDYNKLQLYTEDAEIYKGTVENADIDVFYWHLISQFWAVKGGVNYFYRPGGPYWQPGIGIEGLMPWYIDTNIRTYYRDGSVKFDIQLARANQLTNNFFFVTGIRSILATHTVVKNEIGNGLNQMRYILRPYYRLKPGLNIFSEYEHDVEYGALKRILRSQGEPTTQDTITLGVAVLF
;
A
#
# COMPACT_ATOMS: atom_id res chain seq x y z
N MET A 1 -50.26 -15.53 7.46
CA MET A 1 -49.23 -16.49 7.03
C MET A 1 -47.85 -16.00 7.45
N LEU A 2 -47.29 -15.01 6.73
CA LEU A 2 -45.91 -14.50 6.76
C LEU A 2 -45.11 -14.62 8.07
N GLN A 3 -45.72 -14.33 9.23
CA GLN A 3 -45.02 -14.33 10.52
C GLN A 3 -44.61 -15.74 11.03
N LYS A 4 -45.17 -16.82 10.47
CA LYS A 4 -44.67 -18.20 10.68
C LYS A 4 -43.49 -18.50 9.78
N ASP A 5 -43.58 -18.12 8.51
CA ASP A 5 -42.65 -18.48 7.46
C ASP A 5 -41.28 -17.83 7.70
N LEU A 6 -41.26 -16.55 8.11
CA LEU A 6 -40.05 -15.83 8.54
C LEU A 6 -39.32 -16.53 9.71
N ARG A 7 -40.07 -17.10 10.68
CA ARG A 7 -39.47 -17.87 11.80
C ARG A 7 -38.92 -19.22 11.37
N CYS A 8 -39.47 -19.82 10.31
CA CYS A 8 -38.98 -21.07 9.75
C CYS A 8 -37.67 -20.82 8.96
N SER A 9 -37.66 -19.80 8.11
CA SER A 9 -36.48 -19.37 7.33
C SER A 9 -35.27 -19.06 8.23
N ILE A 10 -35.45 -18.22 9.27
CA ILE A 10 -34.38 -17.93 10.25
C ILE A 10 -33.82 -19.21 10.90
N ARG A 11 -34.67 -20.20 11.21
CA ARG A 11 -34.22 -21.45 11.85
C ARG A 11 -33.45 -22.36 10.89
N ASN A 12 -33.77 -22.33 9.59
CA ASN A 12 -33.03 -23.05 8.56
C ASN A 12 -31.66 -22.39 8.30
N TYR A 13 -31.61 -21.05 8.22
CA TYR A 13 -30.33 -20.33 8.12
C TYR A 13 -29.39 -20.65 9.29
N CYS A 14 -29.87 -20.69 10.54
CA CYS A 14 -29.06 -21.09 11.69
C CYS A 14 -28.50 -22.52 11.58
N PHE A 15 -29.21 -23.46 10.94
CA PHE A 15 -28.74 -24.82 10.71
C PHE A 15 -27.61 -24.87 9.68
N ILE A 16 -27.77 -24.17 8.55
CA ILE A 16 -26.74 -24.05 7.49
C ILE A 16 -25.48 -23.37 8.05
N PHE A 17 -25.65 -22.28 8.82
CA PHE A 17 -24.56 -21.57 9.50
C PHE A 17 -23.77 -22.49 10.44
N SER A 18 -24.48 -23.35 11.19
CA SER A 18 -23.87 -24.33 12.09
C SER A 18 -23.07 -25.39 11.32
N PHE A 19 -23.59 -25.88 10.19
CA PHE A 19 -22.94 -26.94 9.41
C PHE A 19 -21.65 -26.46 8.72
N LEU A 20 -21.60 -25.20 8.24
CA LEU A 20 -20.40 -24.58 7.67
C LEU A 20 -19.32 -24.25 8.72
N LEU A 21 -19.72 -23.88 9.94
CA LEU A 21 -18.78 -23.63 11.06
C LEU A 21 -18.21 -24.93 11.66
N LEU A 22 -18.98 -26.03 11.64
CA LEU A 22 -18.53 -27.33 12.19
C LEU A 22 -17.70 -28.14 11.18
N SER A 23 -18.00 -28.06 9.88
CA SER A 23 -17.21 -28.78 8.86
C SER A 23 -15.80 -28.19 8.67
N SER A 24 -15.62 -26.89 8.89
CA SER A 24 -14.32 -26.20 8.81
C SER A 24 -13.42 -26.42 10.02
N SER A 25 -13.92 -26.95 11.14
CA SER A 25 -13.15 -27.23 12.36
C SER A 25 -12.76 -28.71 12.54
N ALA A 26 -13.41 -29.64 11.82
CA ALA A 26 -13.16 -31.08 11.95
C ALA A 26 -11.94 -31.61 11.14
N LEU A 27 -11.36 -30.81 10.24
CA LEU A 27 -10.35 -31.25 9.26
C LEU A 27 -8.89 -30.92 9.64
N PHE A 28 -8.64 -30.18 10.72
CA PHE A 28 -7.30 -29.69 11.10
C PHE A 28 -6.94 -29.92 12.59
N ALA A 29 -7.34 -31.08 13.13
CA ALA A 29 -7.07 -31.46 14.52
C ALA A 29 -6.10 -32.66 14.64
N GLN A 30 -5.16 -32.84 13.69
CA GLN A 30 -4.28 -34.01 13.71
C GLN A 30 -2.91 -33.84 13.01
N HIS A 31 -2.22 -32.69 13.16
CA HIS A 31 -0.80 -32.62 12.76
C HIS A 31 0.13 -31.63 13.51
N GLU A 32 -0.11 -31.37 14.80
CA GLU A 32 0.89 -30.76 15.69
C GLU A 32 1.31 -31.70 16.82
N GLN A 33 2.37 -32.48 16.57
CA GLN A 33 3.43 -32.82 17.53
C GLN A 33 4.44 -33.78 16.88
N HIS A 34 5.71 -33.40 16.87
CA HIS A 34 6.83 -34.32 17.15
C HIS A 34 8.08 -33.48 17.46
N GLY A 35 8.42 -33.37 18.74
CA GLY A 35 9.66 -32.74 19.18
C GLY A 35 10.89 -33.60 18.85
N ALA A 36 12.06 -32.97 18.77
CA ALA A 36 13.31 -33.67 18.51
C ALA A 36 13.69 -34.62 19.65
N SER A 37 14.02 -35.87 19.32
CA SER A 37 14.68 -36.81 20.23
C SER A 37 16.16 -36.93 19.88
N THR A 38 17.03 -36.63 20.82
CA THR A 38 18.46 -36.93 20.71
C THR A 38 18.75 -38.38 21.09
N GLN A 39 19.78 -38.98 20.48
CA GLN A 39 20.76 -39.94 21.05
C GLN A 39 21.79 -40.25 19.93
N PRO A 40 23.05 -40.63 20.24
CA PRO A 40 24.16 -40.70 19.26
C PRO A 40 24.52 -42.14 18.84
N LEU A 41 25.38 -42.29 17.80
CA LEU A 41 26.59 -43.16 17.83
C LEU A 41 27.41 -43.18 16.53
N THR A 42 28.70 -43.53 16.68
CA THR A 42 29.66 -44.09 15.70
C THR A 42 29.95 -43.40 14.36
N SER A 43 31.20 -42.94 14.22
CA SER A 43 31.95 -42.96 12.95
C SER A 43 32.38 -44.39 12.57
N PRO A 44 32.66 -44.67 11.27
CA PRO A 44 34.06 -45.02 10.97
C PRO A 44 34.60 -44.65 9.56
N LYS A 45 35.92 -44.44 9.54
CA LYS A 45 36.90 -44.75 8.46
C LYS A 45 36.87 -44.00 7.12
N THR A 46 38.06 -43.48 6.81
CA THR A 46 38.53 -43.02 5.50
C THR A 46 38.77 -44.16 4.51
N THR A 47 38.64 -43.86 3.22
CA THR A 47 39.45 -44.47 2.15
C THR A 47 39.64 -43.47 1.02
N SER A 48 40.75 -43.55 0.30
CA SER A 48 41.19 -42.54 -0.68
C SER A 48 41.19 -43.06 -2.11
N SER A 49 40.79 -42.23 -3.07
CA SER A 49 41.20 -42.37 -4.47
C SER A 49 41.55 -41.00 -5.07
N GLN A 50 42.69 -40.90 -5.74
CA GLN A 50 43.10 -39.69 -6.46
C GLN A 50 42.69 -39.77 -7.94
N SER A 51 42.17 -38.67 -8.48
CA SER A 51 42.20 -38.42 -9.92
C SER A 51 42.22 -36.92 -10.19
N LYS A 52 43.29 -36.42 -10.83
CA LYS A 52 43.34 -35.05 -11.37
C LYS A 52 42.51 -34.97 -12.66
N PRO A 53 42.02 -33.78 -13.02
CA PRO A 53 42.36 -33.31 -14.37
C PRO A 53 42.79 -31.82 -14.44
N ALA A 54 43.50 -31.53 -15.54
CA ALA A 54 43.69 -30.24 -16.22
C ALA A 54 43.73 -28.92 -15.40
N GLN A 55 44.89 -28.26 -15.40
CA GLN A 55 44.94 -26.80 -15.26
C GLN A 55 44.46 -26.13 -16.55
N TYR A 56 43.66 -25.06 -16.42
CA TYR A 56 43.48 -24.07 -17.48
C TYR A 56 43.97 -22.71 -16.95
N LYS A 57 44.97 -22.12 -17.60
CA LYS A 57 45.36 -20.73 -17.34
C LYS A 57 44.42 -19.81 -18.11
N MET A 58 43.79 -18.86 -17.40
CA MET A 58 43.34 -17.61 -17.99
C MET A 58 44.20 -16.48 -17.42
N GLU A 59 44.76 -15.65 -18.30
CA GLU A 59 45.60 -14.52 -17.90
C GLU A 59 44.72 -13.34 -17.48
N GLN A 60 45.05 -12.71 -16.35
CA GLN A 60 44.31 -11.55 -15.85
C GLN A 60 44.81 -10.25 -16.50
N PRO A 61 43.93 -9.38 -17.02
CA PRO A 61 44.27 -8.01 -17.35
C PRO A 61 44.70 -7.25 -16.07
N THR A 62 45.94 -6.76 -16.04
CA THR A 62 46.56 -6.15 -14.85
C THR A 62 46.07 -4.71 -14.60
N THR A 63 44.83 -4.60 -14.11
CA THR A 63 44.35 -3.33 -13.53
C THR A 63 45.20 -2.98 -12.30
N LYS A 64 45.76 -1.76 -12.31
CA LYS A 64 46.62 -1.28 -11.21
C LYS A 64 45.80 -1.14 -9.93
N LYS A 65 46.06 -1.98 -8.93
CA LYS A 65 45.63 -1.74 -7.55
C LYS A 65 46.20 -0.39 -7.08
N GLN A 66 45.38 0.65 -7.06
CA GLN A 66 45.65 1.79 -6.19
C GLN A 66 45.56 1.28 -4.76
N SER A 67 46.65 1.40 -4.01
CA SER A 67 46.62 1.15 -2.57
C SER A 67 45.63 2.12 -1.93
N PRO A 68 44.76 1.67 -1.00
CA PRO A 68 43.96 2.60 -0.23
C PRO A 68 44.92 3.55 0.52
N LYS A 69 44.63 4.86 0.47
CA LYS A 69 45.31 5.82 1.36
C LYS A 69 45.10 5.34 2.80
N ALA A 70 46.14 5.40 3.63
CA ALA A 70 46.05 5.01 5.02
C ALA A 70 44.91 5.80 5.71
N VAL A 71 43.85 5.10 6.11
CA VAL A 71 42.70 5.69 6.80
C VAL A 71 42.91 5.50 8.29
N THR A 72 43.03 6.61 9.02
CA THR A 72 43.22 6.57 10.47
C THR A 72 41.93 6.09 11.16
N PRO A 73 41.96 5.03 11.99
CA PRO A 73 40.79 4.59 12.75
C PRO A 73 40.16 5.70 13.57
N LEU A 74 38.83 5.80 13.56
CA LEU A 74 38.12 6.92 14.17
C LEU A 74 38.11 6.81 15.69
N THR A 75 39.14 7.35 16.32
CA THR A 75 39.28 7.41 17.77
C THR A 75 38.50 8.60 18.33
N ILE A 76 37.17 8.53 18.35
CA ILE A 76 36.35 9.46 19.15
C ILE A 76 36.64 9.17 20.62
N THR A 77 37.52 10.00 21.21
CA THR A 77 37.84 9.98 22.64
C THR A 77 36.81 10.81 23.42
N GLY A 78 36.52 10.41 24.66
CA GLY A 78 35.67 11.18 25.58
C GLY A 78 34.19 10.80 25.63
N GLY A 79 33.72 9.87 24.79
CA GLY A 79 32.39 9.28 24.91
C GLY A 79 32.21 8.50 26.22
N ALA A 80 31.03 8.58 26.83
CA ALA A 80 30.71 7.82 28.03
C ALA A 80 30.12 6.44 27.67
N LYS A 81 30.42 5.43 28.48
CA LYS A 81 29.68 4.16 28.42
C LYS A 81 28.28 4.37 29.00
N ARG A 82 27.25 4.04 28.21
CA ARG A 82 25.84 4.15 28.59
C ARG A 82 25.19 2.78 28.63
N THR A 83 24.34 2.56 29.62
CA THR A 83 23.50 1.35 29.67
C THR A 83 22.09 1.72 30.03
N VAL A 84 21.12 1.26 29.23
CA VAL A 84 19.69 1.52 29.42
C VAL A 84 18.93 0.19 29.34
N ASN A 85 17.90 0.05 30.18
CA ASN A 85 17.00 -1.10 30.18
C ASN A 85 15.63 -0.67 29.63
N LEU A 86 15.14 -1.38 28.63
CA LEU A 86 13.82 -1.21 28.03
C LEU A 86 13.03 -2.50 28.24
N VAL A 87 11.96 -2.44 29.02
CA VAL A 87 11.04 -3.56 29.24
C VAL A 87 9.82 -3.36 28.35
N VAL A 88 9.70 -4.20 27.32
CA VAL A 88 8.57 -4.23 26.39
C VAL A 88 7.46 -5.07 27.02
N ALA A 89 6.30 -4.48 27.32
CA ALA A 89 5.21 -5.14 28.01
C ALA A 89 3.84 -4.60 27.58
N TYR A 90 2.79 -5.41 27.76
CA TYR A 90 1.43 -4.95 27.50
C TYR A 90 0.92 -3.95 28.56
N LYS A 91 0.16 -2.95 28.10
CA LYS A 91 -0.52 -1.93 28.90
C LYS A 91 -1.96 -1.76 28.41
N THR A 92 -2.88 -1.41 29.30
CA THR A 92 -4.22 -0.96 28.91
C THR A 92 -4.24 0.55 28.69
N VAL A 93 -4.77 0.99 27.54
CA VAL A 93 -4.94 2.39 27.14
C VAL A 93 -6.40 2.69 26.76
N ASN A 94 -6.75 3.97 26.67
CA ASN A 94 -8.10 4.44 26.30
C ASN A 94 -8.03 5.70 25.41
N PHE A 95 -7.23 5.65 24.34
CA PHE A 95 -7.01 6.79 23.46
C PHE A 95 -8.24 7.16 22.61
N ALA A 96 -9.09 6.18 22.29
CA ALA A 96 -10.24 6.32 21.40
C ALA A 96 -11.56 5.84 22.04
N GLY A 97 -11.76 6.15 23.33
CA GLY A 97 -13.01 5.94 24.07
C GLY A 97 -13.35 4.49 24.40
N LYS A 98 -12.46 3.53 24.10
CA LYS A 98 -12.58 2.11 24.47
C LYS A 98 -11.27 1.64 25.13
N PRO A 99 -11.32 0.95 26.27
CA PRO A 99 -10.15 0.26 26.82
C PRO A 99 -9.59 -0.77 25.81
N ARG A 100 -8.28 -0.76 25.61
CA ARG A 100 -7.56 -1.64 24.69
C ARG A 100 -6.18 -2.03 25.21
N ARG A 101 -5.71 -3.23 24.81
CA ARG A 101 -4.32 -3.66 24.95
C ARG A 101 -3.47 -2.85 23.97
N ALA A 102 -2.31 -2.42 24.43
CA ALA A 102 -1.27 -1.71 23.69
C ALA A 102 0.09 -2.23 24.16
N ILE A 103 1.13 -2.09 23.36
CA ILE A 103 2.51 -2.40 23.72
C ILE A 103 3.17 -1.12 24.23
N ALA A 104 3.73 -1.17 25.43
CA ALA A 104 4.38 -0.05 26.10
C ALA A 104 5.82 -0.44 26.47
N VAL A 105 6.73 0.54 26.50
CA VAL A 105 8.09 0.34 26.98
C VAL A 105 8.27 1.04 28.31
N ASN A 106 8.74 0.33 29.33
CA ASN A 106 8.82 0.82 30.72
C ASN A 106 7.49 1.44 31.21
N GLY A 107 6.35 0.92 30.73
CA GLY A 107 5.00 1.39 31.04
C GLY A 107 4.56 2.67 30.32
N GLN A 108 5.31 3.17 29.33
CA GLN A 108 5.04 4.44 28.62
C GLN A 108 4.72 4.22 27.12
N ILE A 109 3.83 5.07 26.60
CA ILE A 109 3.51 5.24 25.17
C ILE A 109 3.35 6.75 24.95
N PRO A 110 4.21 7.42 24.14
CA PRO A 110 5.38 6.86 23.47
C PRO A 110 6.38 6.27 24.47
N ALA A 111 7.20 5.34 23.99
CA ALA A 111 8.30 4.77 24.75
C ALA A 111 9.31 5.85 25.18
N PRO A 112 10.04 5.67 26.30
CA PRO A 112 10.87 6.72 26.90
C PRO A 112 11.89 7.31 25.92
N THR A 113 12.06 8.63 25.95
CA THR A 113 13.11 9.31 25.17
C THR A 113 14.48 8.82 25.61
N LEU A 114 15.20 8.18 24.68
CA LEU A 114 16.63 7.93 24.80
C LEU A 114 17.36 9.21 24.43
N HIS A 115 18.29 9.66 25.27
CA HIS A 115 19.04 10.89 25.06
C HIS A 115 20.52 10.66 25.40
N PHE A 116 21.36 10.76 24.39
CA PHE A 116 22.79 10.48 24.46
C PHE A 116 23.60 11.61 23.81
N LYS A 117 24.93 11.46 23.76
CA LYS A 117 25.84 12.39 23.07
C LYS A 117 26.59 11.68 21.94
N GLU A 118 26.96 12.45 20.91
CA GLU A 118 27.88 11.99 19.88
C GLU A 118 29.18 11.47 20.52
N GLY A 119 29.57 10.25 20.16
CA GLY A 119 30.71 9.53 20.72
C GLY A 119 30.39 8.55 21.86
N ASP A 120 29.22 8.62 22.52
CA ASP A 120 28.85 7.68 23.59
C ASP A 120 28.83 6.23 23.10
N ASP A 121 29.33 5.30 23.93
CA ASP A 121 29.32 3.85 23.69
C ASP A 121 28.09 3.25 24.40
N VAL A 122 27.08 2.83 23.64
CA VAL A 122 25.75 2.54 24.18
C VAL A 122 25.48 1.03 24.23
N THR A 123 24.88 0.58 25.33
CA THR A 123 24.27 -0.74 25.48
C THR A 123 22.79 -0.59 25.85
N ILE A 124 21.88 -1.10 25.02
CA ILE A 124 20.43 -1.08 25.29
C ILE A 124 19.96 -2.52 25.47
N ASN A 125 19.54 -2.84 26.69
CA ASN A 125 19.02 -4.15 27.06
C ASN A 125 17.50 -4.14 26.85
N VAL A 126 17.01 -4.84 25.83
CA VAL A 126 15.58 -4.94 25.54
C VAL A 126 15.07 -6.27 26.08
N TYR A 127 14.22 -6.20 27.11
CA TYR A 127 13.57 -7.35 27.75
C TYR A 127 12.16 -7.50 27.17
N ASN A 128 11.81 -8.70 26.70
CA ASN A 128 10.51 -8.99 26.13
C ASN A 128 9.58 -9.65 27.16
N HIS A 129 8.55 -8.93 27.62
CA HIS A 129 7.49 -9.45 28.49
C HIS A 129 6.13 -9.56 27.74
N LEU A 130 6.15 -9.72 26.42
CA LEU A 130 4.98 -10.08 25.60
C LEU A 130 4.79 -11.60 25.55
N ASP A 131 3.65 -12.04 25.00
CA ASP A 131 3.34 -13.45 24.71
C ASP A 131 3.89 -13.91 23.34
N GLU A 132 4.52 -13.00 22.58
CA GLU A 132 5.10 -13.22 21.25
C GLU A 132 6.51 -12.61 21.11
N GLY A 133 7.20 -12.88 19.99
CA GLY A 133 8.52 -12.30 19.69
C GLY A 133 8.46 -10.79 19.42
N THR A 134 9.55 -10.07 19.67
CA THR A 134 9.68 -8.62 19.39
C THR A 134 11.11 -8.25 18.98
N SER A 135 11.31 -7.06 18.42
CA SER A 135 12.64 -6.49 18.12
C SER A 135 12.54 -4.96 17.98
N ILE A 136 13.64 -4.24 18.14
CA ILE A 136 13.66 -2.76 18.10
C ILE A 136 14.61 -2.26 17.01
N HIS A 137 14.09 -1.54 16.02
CA HIS A 137 14.89 -0.80 15.04
C HIS A 137 15.21 0.62 15.52
N TRP A 138 16.39 1.10 15.14
CA TRP A 138 16.94 2.40 15.50
C TRP A 138 16.88 3.34 14.29
N HIS A 139 15.68 3.85 14.00
CA HIS A 139 15.35 4.52 12.75
C HIS A 139 16.33 5.63 12.35
N GLY A 140 17.01 5.42 11.22
CA GLY A 140 17.99 6.34 10.65
C GLY A 140 19.38 6.30 11.31
N LEU A 141 19.66 5.40 12.26
CA LEU A 141 20.99 5.25 12.84
C LEU A 141 21.90 4.32 12.01
N LEU A 142 23.19 4.66 11.99
CA LEU A 142 24.28 3.91 11.38
C LEU A 142 24.94 3.02 12.44
N VAL A 143 24.23 1.96 12.80
CA VAL A 143 24.68 0.91 13.73
C VAL A 143 25.44 -0.20 12.99
N PRO A 144 26.10 -1.16 13.68
CA PRO A 144 26.47 -2.44 13.08
C PRO A 144 25.23 -3.20 12.63
N TRP A 145 25.26 -3.86 11.48
CA TRP A 145 24.05 -4.42 10.87
C TRP A 145 23.35 -5.48 11.72
N GLN A 146 24.06 -6.27 12.55
CA GLN A 146 23.44 -7.22 13.48
C GLN A 146 22.71 -6.55 14.67
N MET A 147 22.85 -5.23 14.83
CA MET A 147 22.18 -4.40 15.84
C MET A 147 21.05 -3.55 15.26
N ASP A 148 20.76 -3.71 13.96
CA ASP A 148 19.77 -2.93 13.21
C ASP A 148 18.32 -3.23 13.61
N GLY A 149 18.01 -4.41 14.16
CA GLY A 149 16.72 -4.65 14.82
C GLY A 149 15.61 -5.31 14.00
N VAL A 150 15.86 -5.65 12.73
CA VAL A 150 14.86 -6.24 11.82
C VAL A 150 14.79 -7.75 12.01
N ASP A 151 13.61 -8.25 12.37
CA ASP A 151 13.33 -9.69 12.44
C ASP A 151 13.51 -10.33 11.06
N GLY A 152 14.05 -11.56 11.01
CA GLY A 152 14.30 -12.29 9.77
C GLY A 152 15.35 -11.70 8.81
N VAL A 153 15.96 -10.55 9.11
CA VAL A 153 16.97 -9.88 8.24
C VAL A 153 18.27 -9.59 8.97
N SER A 154 18.26 -8.78 10.04
CA SER A 154 19.46 -8.45 10.82
C SER A 154 19.61 -9.27 12.10
N GLN A 155 18.49 -9.76 12.65
CA GLN A 155 18.49 -10.65 13.81
C GLN A 155 17.33 -11.65 13.79
N LYS A 156 17.33 -12.56 14.76
CA LYS A 156 16.16 -13.33 15.18
C LYS A 156 15.33 -12.52 16.19
N PRO A 157 14.05 -12.81 16.39
CA PRO A 157 13.23 -12.03 17.32
C PRO A 157 13.64 -12.35 18.76
N ILE A 158 13.51 -11.35 19.63
CA ILE A 158 13.68 -11.52 21.07
C ILE A 158 12.50 -12.38 21.56
N PRO A 159 12.72 -13.61 22.05
CA PRO A 159 11.62 -14.50 22.41
C PRO A 159 10.88 -14.01 23.67
N PRO A 160 9.64 -14.46 23.94
CA PRO A 160 8.94 -14.23 25.20
C PRO A 160 9.80 -14.56 26.42
N GLY A 161 9.90 -13.64 27.38
CA GLY A 161 10.78 -13.74 28.56
C GLY A 161 12.27 -13.55 28.28
N GLY A 162 12.66 -13.35 27.01
CA GLY A 162 14.04 -13.16 26.57
C GLY A 162 14.55 -11.73 26.72
N VAL A 163 15.86 -11.58 26.50
CA VAL A 163 16.56 -10.28 26.45
C VAL A 163 17.52 -10.25 25.27
N PHE A 164 17.67 -9.08 24.65
CA PHE A 164 18.71 -8.80 23.66
C PHE A 164 19.51 -7.56 24.06
N HIS A 165 20.79 -7.54 23.69
CA HIS A 165 21.76 -6.52 24.10
C HIS A 165 22.25 -5.75 22.87
N TYR A 166 21.51 -4.72 22.46
CA TYR A 166 21.95 -3.82 21.39
C TYR A 166 23.20 -3.07 21.85
N ARG A 167 24.30 -3.15 21.10
CA ARG A 167 25.60 -2.57 21.47
C ARG A 167 26.24 -1.88 20.27
N PHE A 168 26.42 -0.57 20.35
CA PHE A 168 27.01 0.24 19.28
C PHE A 168 27.52 1.59 19.80
N LYS A 169 28.42 2.21 19.03
CA LYS A 169 28.91 3.57 19.27
C LYS A 169 28.10 4.58 18.48
N LEU A 170 27.79 5.73 19.07
CA LEU A 170 27.06 6.80 18.40
C LEU A 170 27.98 7.71 17.60
N TYR A 171 27.94 7.59 16.27
CA TYR A 171 28.71 8.41 15.33
C TYR A 171 27.92 9.59 14.73
N GLN A 172 26.61 9.62 14.94
CA GLN A 172 25.71 10.65 14.45
C GLN A 172 25.28 11.61 15.57
N ARG A 173 24.69 12.74 15.17
CA ARG A 173 23.97 13.71 15.99
C ARG A 173 22.62 14.05 15.35
N GLY A 174 21.64 14.48 16.14
CA GLY A 174 20.33 14.95 15.65
C GLY A 174 19.11 14.30 16.32
N THR A 175 17.95 14.47 15.69
CA THR A 175 16.65 13.86 16.07
C THR A 175 16.40 12.58 15.29
N TYR A 176 16.36 11.47 16.01
CA TYR A 176 16.01 10.12 15.52
C TYR A 176 14.91 9.52 16.41
N TRP A 177 14.50 8.29 16.11
CA TRP A 177 13.48 7.56 16.86
C TRP A 177 13.74 6.05 16.81
N TYR A 178 12.95 5.27 17.54
CA TYR A 178 13.02 3.80 17.56
C TYR A 178 11.62 3.21 17.62
N HIS A 179 11.43 2.03 17.04
CA HIS A 179 10.12 1.38 16.94
C HIS A 179 10.27 -0.14 16.79
N ALA A 180 9.16 -0.86 16.88
CA ALA A 180 9.17 -2.30 16.62
C ALA A 180 9.46 -2.60 15.15
N HIS A 181 10.36 -3.56 14.90
CA HIS A 181 10.55 -4.14 13.56
C HIS A 181 10.29 -5.65 13.57
N ALA A 182 9.18 -5.98 14.24
CA ALA A 182 8.58 -7.30 14.37
C ALA A 182 7.06 -7.19 14.14
N LYS A 183 6.56 -7.95 13.15
CA LYS A 183 5.15 -7.95 12.73
C LYS A 183 4.61 -6.53 12.45
N VAL A 184 3.68 -6.08 13.30
CA VAL A 184 2.94 -4.80 13.22
C VAL A 184 2.86 -4.11 14.60
N GLN A 185 3.78 -4.46 15.51
CA GLN A 185 3.77 -4.03 16.92
C GLN A 185 3.93 -2.51 17.11
N GLU A 186 4.47 -1.80 16.11
CA GLU A 186 4.56 -0.34 16.06
C GLU A 186 3.18 0.32 16.22
N GLN A 187 2.18 -0.12 15.44
CA GLN A 187 0.80 0.38 15.50
C GLN A 187 0.14 0.14 16.87
N GLU A 188 0.59 -0.87 17.62
CA GLU A 188 0.07 -1.17 18.96
C GLU A 188 0.74 -0.32 20.06
N GLY A 189 1.68 0.57 19.74
CA GLY A 189 2.25 1.56 20.67
C GLY A 189 3.76 1.49 20.86
N LEU A 190 4.46 0.54 20.22
CA LEU A 190 5.89 0.32 20.40
C LEU A 190 6.72 1.26 19.50
N TYR A 191 6.79 2.53 19.89
CA TYR A 191 7.65 3.56 19.30
C TYR A 191 8.10 4.59 20.34
N GLY A 192 9.31 5.15 20.21
CA GLY A 192 9.90 6.13 21.13
C GLY A 192 10.98 7.00 20.49
N THR A 193 11.45 8.02 21.19
CA THR A 193 12.37 9.03 20.65
C THR A 193 13.84 8.71 20.94
N PHE A 194 14.74 9.03 20.00
CA PHE A 194 16.19 8.86 20.16
C PHE A 194 16.91 10.18 19.81
N ILE A 195 17.39 10.91 20.82
CA ILE A 195 18.12 12.17 20.64
C ILE A 195 19.61 11.93 20.83
N ILE A 196 20.43 12.46 19.93
CA ILE A 196 21.88 12.48 20.09
C ILE A 196 22.37 13.93 20.01
N ASP A 197 22.86 14.44 21.13
CA ASP A 197 23.37 15.82 21.20
C ASP A 197 24.70 15.96 20.45
N PRO A 198 24.89 17.08 19.72
CA PRO A 198 26.16 17.43 19.11
C PRO A 198 27.21 17.81 20.19
N PRO A 199 28.52 17.68 19.91
CA PRO A 199 29.58 18.13 20.82
C PRO A 199 29.66 19.66 20.89
N ASN A 200 29.16 20.37 19.87
CA ASN A 200 29.08 21.84 19.80
C ASN A 200 27.62 22.25 19.55
N PRO A 201 27.14 23.38 20.10
CA PRO A 201 25.81 23.92 19.76
C PRO A 201 25.63 24.12 18.24
N PRO A 202 24.40 23.93 17.71
CA PRO A 202 24.12 24.22 16.30
C PRO A 202 24.24 25.72 16.01
N SER A 203 24.30 26.07 14.71
CA SER A 203 24.44 27.46 14.24
C SER A 203 23.24 28.37 14.59
N TYR A 204 22.10 27.79 14.97
CA TYR A 204 20.90 28.49 15.40
C TYR A 204 20.71 28.45 16.91
N HIS A 205 20.51 29.61 17.53
CA HIS A 205 20.18 29.70 18.96
C HIS A 205 18.72 29.32 19.26
N TYR A 206 18.53 28.57 20.35
CA TYR A 206 17.24 28.25 20.97
C TYR A 206 17.39 28.28 22.51
N THR A 207 16.25 28.41 23.18
CA THR A 207 16.10 28.60 24.65
C THR A 207 15.28 27.49 25.31
N LYS A 208 14.53 26.74 24.50
CA LYS A 208 13.68 25.60 24.86
C LYS A 208 13.84 24.53 23.77
N ASP A 209 13.76 23.27 24.16
CA ASP A 209 13.79 22.13 23.25
C ASP A 209 12.72 21.13 23.70
N TYR A 210 11.77 20.80 22.83
CA TYR A 210 10.68 19.87 23.12
C TYR A 210 10.47 18.88 21.97
N VAL A 211 10.12 17.64 22.32
CA VAL A 211 9.80 16.59 21.34
C VAL A 211 8.30 16.63 21.01
N VAL A 212 7.95 16.33 19.77
CA VAL A 212 6.58 16.23 19.26
C VAL A 212 6.43 14.95 18.43
N VAL A 213 6.10 13.84 19.09
CA VAL A 213 5.78 12.56 18.44
C VAL A 213 4.34 12.60 17.95
N LEU A 214 4.12 12.45 16.64
CA LEU A 214 2.79 12.29 16.04
C LEU A 214 2.57 10.81 15.72
N SER A 215 1.42 10.27 16.14
CA SER A 215 1.10 8.83 16.03
C SER A 215 -0.41 8.60 15.90
N ASP A 216 -0.82 7.54 15.21
CA ASP A 216 -2.21 7.15 15.04
C ASP A 216 -2.61 6.00 15.98
N TRP A 217 -3.91 5.71 16.07
CA TRP A 217 -4.43 4.64 16.94
C TRP A 217 -5.72 4.01 16.41
N SER A 218 -5.81 2.68 16.51
CA SER A 218 -6.99 1.88 16.17
C SER A 218 -7.49 1.09 17.37
N ASN A 219 -8.80 1.00 17.58
CA ASN A 219 -9.38 0.03 18.53
C ASN A 219 -9.50 -1.39 17.94
N THR A 220 -9.03 -1.61 16.71
CA THR A 220 -8.89 -2.92 16.07
C THR A 220 -7.43 -3.36 16.20
N PRO A 221 -7.12 -4.57 16.73
CA PRO A 221 -5.75 -5.09 16.82
C PRO A 221 -5.02 -5.04 15.48
N ALA A 222 -3.72 -4.78 15.47
CA ALA A 222 -3.00 -4.45 14.24
C ALA A 222 -3.00 -5.60 13.21
N GLU A 223 -2.84 -6.85 13.66
CA GLU A 223 -2.98 -8.03 12.79
C GLU A 223 -4.39 -8.15 12.19
N GLN A 224 -5.43 -7.75 12.93
CA GLN A 224 -6.81 -7.74 12.43
C GLN A 224 -7.08 -6.58 11.46
N VAL A 225 -6.34 -5.46 11.56
CA VAL A 225 -6.36 -4.39 10.54
C VAL A 225 -5.80 -4.92 9.22
N LEU A 226 -4.62 -5.56 9.24
CA LEU A 226 -4.04 -6.20 8.07
C LEU A 226 -4.94 -7.31 7.50
N ALA A 227 -5.47 -8.18 8.37
CA ALA A 227 -6.36 -9.27 7.95
C ALA A 227 -7.73 -8.78 7.41
N ASN A 228 -8.15 -7.56 7.71
CA ASN A 228 -9.32 -6.94 7.08
C ASN A 228 -8.99 -6.47 5.66
N LEU A 229 -7.88 -5.76 5.48
CA LEU A 229 -7.41 -5.29 4.17
C LEU A 229 -7.09 -6.46 3.22
N LYS A 230 -6.55 -7.56 3.75
CA LYS A 230 -6.33 -8.82 3.01
C LYS A 230 -7.61 -9.55 2.57
N LYS A 231 -8.80 -9.09 2.98
CA LYS A 231 -10.10 -9.58 2.48
C LYS A 231 -10.69 -8.67 1.41
N ASP A 232 -10.57 -7.36 1.60
CA ASP A 232 -11.04 -6.28 0.73
C ASP A 232 -10.13 -5.06 0.97
N GLY A 233 -9.42 -4.58 -0.04
CA GLY A 233 -8.55 -3.40 0.09
C GLY A 233 -9.34 -2.14 0.51
N ASP A 234 -10.58 -2.00 0.04
CA ASP A 234 -11.46 -0.88 0.37
C ASP A 234 -12.17 -1.06 1.73
N TYR A 235 -11.75 -2.00 2.59
CA TYR A 235 -12.49 -2.35 3.82
C TYR A 235 -12.83 -1.13 4.69
N TYR A 236 -11.88 -0.21 4.89
CA TYR A 236 -12.12 1.01 5.68
C TYR A 236 -12.68 2.19 4.87
N GLY A 237 -12.73 2.09 3.53
CA GLY A 237 -13.24 3.09 2.60
C GLY A 237 -14.47 3.87 3.09
N PRO A 238 -15.57 3.20 3.52
CA PRO A 238 -16.81 3.85 3.98
C PRO A 238 -16.66 4.85 5.13
N ARG A 239 -15.57 4.80 5.91
CA ARG A 239 -15.33 5.69 7.04
C ARG A 239 -14.72 7.05 6.65
N PHE A 240 -14.14 7.18 5.45
CA PHE A 240 -13.44 8.41 5.05
C PHE A 240 -14.41 9.50 4.56
N PRO A 241 -14.25 10.76 5.00
CA PRO A 241 -15.24 11.82 4.76
C PRO A 241 -15.25 12.36 3.32
N LEU A 242 -14.13 12.24 2.59
CA LEU A 242 -13.97 12.82 1.26
C LEU A 242 -14.36 11.88 0.11
N GLN A 243 -14.73 10.63 0.41
CA GLN A 243 -15.01 9.62 -0.62
C GLN A 243 -16.08 10.07 -1.62
N PRO A 244 -15.98 9.67 -2.91
CA PRO A 244 -16.86 10.11 -4.01
C PRO A 244 -18.34 10.09 -3.63
N SER A 245 -19.10 11.11 -3.98
CA SER A 245 -20.56 11.03 -3.85
C SER A 245 -21.26 11.78 -4.97
N LEU A 246 -22.41 11.26 -5.39
CA LEU A 246 -23.23 11.86 -6.43
C LEU A 246 -23.68 13.27 -6.03
N MET A 247 -23.90 13.52 -4.73
CA MET A 247 -24.23 14.85 -4.21
C MET A 247 -23.05 15.83 -4.32
N LYS A 248 -21.83 15.44 -3.90
CA LYS A 248 -20.61 16.25 -4.05
C LYS A 248 -20.30 16.49 -5.52
N PHE A 249 -20.37 15.45 -6.37
CA PHE A 249 -20.19 15.57 -7.82
C PHE A 249 -21.19 16.53 -8.46
N LEU A 250 -22.50 16.39 -8.21
CA LEU A 250 -23.51 17.29 -8.79
C LEU A 250 -23.39 18.72 -8.27
N HIS A 251 -23.05 18.91 -7.00
CA HIS A 251 -22.77 20.21 -6.40
C HIS A 251 -21.56 20.89 -7.07
N ASP A 252 -20.43 20.19 -7.11
CA ASP A 252 -19.16 20.70 -7.63
C ASP A 252 -19.26 20.93 -9.15
N TYR A 253 -19.84 19.99 -9.90
CA TYR A 253 -20.05 20.11 -11.34
C TYR A 253 -20.96 21.29 -11.70
N ARG A 254 -22.04 21.54 -10.94
CA ARG A 254 -22.91 22.71 -11.15
C ARG A 254 -22.15 24.02 -10.94
N LYS A 255 -21.38 24.12 -9.85
CA LYS A 255 -20.57 25.32 -9.52
C LYS A 255 -19.31 25.49 -10.39
N ALA A 256 -18.80 24.41 -10.98
CA ALA A 256 -17.59 24.40 -11.79
C ALA A 256 -17.73 25.16 -13.11
N SER A 257 -16.63 25.81 -13.52
CA SER A 257 -16.47 26.39 -14.86
C SER A 257 -16.40 25.32 -15.95
N PRO A 258 -16.55 25.66 -17.24
CA PRO A 258 -16.48 24.67 -18.33
C PRO A 258 -15.20 23.83 -18.34
N GLU A 259 -14.05 24.41 -17.99
CA GLU A 259 -12.78 23.67 -17.90
C GLU A 259 -12.69 22.81 -16.63
N GLU A 260 -13.22 23.29 -15.51
CA GLU A 260 -13.23 22.54 -14.25
C GLU A 260 -14.20 21.35 -14.32
N ARG A 261 -15.31 21.47 -15.07
CA ARG A 261 -16.21 20.36 -15.42
C ARG A 261 -15.49 19.26 -16.21
N LYS A 262 -14.58 19.61 -17.12
CA LYS A 262 -13.75 18.61 -17.84
C LYS A 262 -12.81 17.88 -16.89
N LYS A 263 -12.19 18.59 -15.93
CA LYS A 263 -11.35 17.96 -14.90
C LYS A 263 -12.15 17.00 -14.02
N LEU A 264 -13.30 17.43 -13.49
CA LEU A 264 -14.17 16.56 -12.68
C LEU A 264 -14.59 15.28 -13.42
N ILE A 265 -14.89 15.37 -14.73
CA ILE A 265 -15.16 14.20 -15.56
C ILE A 265 -13.89 13.34 -15.75
N ALA A 266 -12.72 13.95 -15.92
CA ALA A 266 -11.45 13.24 -16.04
C ALA A 266 -11.05 12.53 -14.73
N ASP A 267 -11.26 13.15 -13.57
CA ASP A 267 -11.03 12.57 -12.24
C ASP A 267 -11.90 11.32 -12.05
N TYR A 268 -13.21 11.43 -12.29
CA TYR A 268 -14.14 10.30 -12.20
C TYR A 268 -13.85 9.23 -13.26
N LYS A 269 -13.40 9.60 -14.47
CA LYS A 269 -12.95 8.63 -15.48
C LYS A 269 -11.70 7.89 -15.02
N MET A 270 -10.72 8.60 -14.43
CA MET A 270 -9.49 8.04 -13.91
C MET A 270 -9.76 7.09 -12.73
N MET A 271 -10.71 7.41 -11.85
CA MET A 271 -11.24 6.50 -10.82
C MET A 271 -11.67 5.15 -11.42
N GLN A 272 -12.50 5.16 -12.49
CA GLN A 272 -12.93 3.93 -13.19
C GLN A 272 -11.80 3.24 -13.99
N GLN A 273 -10.65 3.91 -14.20
CA GLN A 273 -9.48 3.40 -14.94
C GLN A 273 -8.31 2.99 -14.03
N MET A 274 -8.39 3.26 -12.72
CA MET A 274 -7.37 2.88 -11.73
C MET A 274 -7.93 1.96 -10.63
N ARG A 275 -9.26 1.87 -10.48
CA ARG A 275 -9.96 1.19 -9.36
C ARG A 275 -9.43 1.59 -7.97
N MET A 276 -9.11 2.88 -7.83
CA MET A 276 -8.77 3.54 -6.58
C MET A 276 -9.60 4.82 -6.50
N SER A 277 -9.98 5.23 -5.28
CA SER A 277 -10.77 6.43 -5.05
C SER A 277 -10.05 7.70 -5.51
N ILE A 278 -10.80 8.74 -5.88
CA ILE A 278 -10.18 10.05 -6.16
C ILE A 278 -9.62 10.72 -4.89
N TYR A 279 -9.95 10.23 -3.69
CA TYR A 279 -9.36 10.63 -2.41
C TYR A 279 -8.74 9.41 -1.69
N ASP A 280 -8.08 8.52 -2.45
CA ASP A 280 -7.32 7.38 -1.91
C ASP A 280 -6.02 7.88 -1.25
N LEU A 281 -6.13 8.29 0.02
CA LEU A 281 -5.11 9.02 0.77
C LEU A 281 -4.61 8.26 2.02
N SER A 282 -5.29 7.17 2.39
CA SER A 282 -5.03 6.33 3.57
C SER A 282 -5.82 5.03 3.46
N ASP A 283 -5.19 3.88 3.72
CA ASP A 283 -5.90 2.59 3.77
C ASP A 283 -6.76 2.43 5.04
N VAL A 284 -6.40 3.12 6.12
CA VAL A 284 -6.92 2.86 7.47
C VAL A 284 -7.55 4.10 8.06
N ALA A 285 -8.87 4.03 8.20
CA ALA A 285 -9.63 5.03 8.92
C ALA A 285 -9.46 4.82 10.44
N TYR A 286 -8.41 5.40 11.01
CA TYR A 286 -8.08 5.30 12.44
C TYR A 286 -9.18 5.84 13.38
N ASP A 287 -9.11 5.46 14.65
CA ASP A 287 -10.07 5.87 15.68
C ASP A 287 -9.58 7.07 16.52
N ALA A 288 -8.27 7.28 16.63
CA ALA A 288 -7.67 8.47 17.23
C ALA A 288 -6.32 8.83 16.60
N TYR A 289 -5.91 10.08 16.83
CA TYR A 289 -4.65 10.69 16.39
C TYR A 289 -4.05 11.40 17.59
N LEU A 290 -2.76 11.20 17.84
CA LEU A 290 -2.09 11.49 19.10
C LEU A 290 -0.87 12.40 18.91
N LEU A 291 -0.66 13.31 19.86
CA LEU A 291 0.55 14.12 19.99
C LEU A 291 1.19 13.83 21.35
N ASN A 292 2.42 13.31 21.37
CA ASN A 292 3.10 12.81 22.57
C ASN A 292 2.22 11.83 23.38
N GLY A 293 1.53 10.92 22.68
CA GLY A 293 0.60 9.94 23.27
C GLY A 293 -0.71 10.52 23.80
N GLN A 294 -0.95 11.82 23.65
CA GLN A 294 -2.18 12.47 24.12
C GLN A 294 -3.23 12.59 23.01
N PRO A 295 -4.49 12.18 23.26
CA PRO A 295 -5.59 12.38 22.33
C PRO A 295 -6.12 13.82 22.38
N LYS A 296 -6.86 14.23 21.35
CA LYS A 296 -7.49 15.56 21.24
C LYS A 296 -8.42 15.99 22.40
N SER A 297 -8.79 15.07 23.29
CA SER A 297 -9.56 15.36 24.52
C SER A 297 -8.70 15.80 25.70
N HIS A 298 -7.39 15.50 25.70
CA HIS A 298 -6.43 15.94 26.71
C HIS A 298 -5.14 16.46 26.05
N PRO A 299 -5.18 17.51 25.20
CA PRO A 299 -4.03 17.93 24.39
C PRO A 299 -2.77 18.21 25.21
N TRP A 300 -1.61 17.84 24.66
CA TRP A 300 -0.31 18.08 25.31
C TRP A 300 0.03 19.58 25.38
N THR A 301 0.59 20.03 26.50
CA THR A 301 1.02 21.43 26.70
C THR A 301 2.42 21.53 27.27
N ALA A 302 3.23 22.48 26.79
CA ALA A 302 4.55 22.78 27.35
C ALA A 302 4.73 24.27 27.69
N PRO A 303 5.41 24.60 28.80
CA PRO A 303 5.57 25.99 29.26
C PRO A 303 6.66 26.74 28.49
N VAL A 304 6.38 28.00 28.13
CA VAL A 304 7.30 28.92 27.45
C VAL A 304 7.18 30.33 28.05
N LYS A 305 8.09 31.23 27.69
CA LYS A 305 8.04 32.67 28.02
C LYS A 305 8.05 33.52 26.75
N VAL A 306 7.53 34.75 26.84
CA VAL A 306 7.73 35.74 25.78
C VAL A 306 9.22 36.04 25.65
N GLY A 307 9.74 35.97 24.42
CA GLY A 307 11.18 36.00 24.13
C GLY A 307 11.83 34.62 23.94
N ASP A 308 11.19 33.52 24.35
CA ASP A 308 11.71 32.18 24.08
C ASP A 308 11.73 31.92 22.55
N ARG A 309 12.87 31.43 22.06
CA ARG A 309 12.98 30.73 20.77
C ARG A 309 13.00 29.24 21.06
N VAL A 310 12.00 28.52 20.59
CA VAL A 310 11.68 27.13 20.98
C VAL A 310 11.99 26.22 19.82
N ARG A 311 12.84 25.20 20.03
CA ARG A 311 12.96 24.08 19.09
C ARG A 311 11.87 23.05 19.37
N LEU A 312 11.18 22.62 18.32
CA LEU A 312 10.23 21.51 18.35
C LEU A 312 10.74 20.42 17.41
N ARG A 313 10.99 19.24 17.97
CA ARG A 313 11.51 18.05 17.28
C ARG A 313 10.35 17.13 16.91
N PHE A 314 9.82 17.29 15.70
CA PHE A 314 8.72 16.48 15.16
C PHE A 314 9.21 15.12 14.69
N ILE A 315 8.43 14.08 14.98
CA ILE A 315 8.66 12.70 14.57
C ILE A 315 7.35 12.12 14.06
N GLY A 316 7.33 11.62 12.82
CA GLY A 316 6.22 10.84 12.27
C GLY A 316 6.33 9.37 12.70
N ALA A 317 5.64 9.00 13.77
CA ALA A 317 5.57 7.65 14.35
C ALA A 317 4.13 7.10 14.33
N GLY A 318 3.38 7.39 13.26
CA GLY A 318 2.11 6.74 12.95
C GLY A 318 2.34 5.59 11.98
N ALA A 319 1.57 4.51 12.09
CA ALA A 319 1.70 3.33 11.25
C ALA A 319 1.36 3.61 9.78
N SER A 320 0.55 4.63 9.49
CA SER A 320 0.38 5.14 8.13
C SER A 320 0.02 6.62 7.98
N THR A 321 -0.44 7.30 9.04
CA THR A 321 -0.95 8.67 8.90
C THR A 321 0.14 9.67 8.54
N ILE A 322 -0.01 10.28 7.37
CA ILE A 322 0.73 11.48 6.97
C ILE A 322 -0.02 12.70 7.52
N TYR A 323 0.69 13.58 8.22
CA TYR A 323 0.13 14.76 8.88
C TYR A 323 0.52 16.06 8.16
N ARG A 324 -0.43 16.98 8.06
CA ARG A 324 -0.18 18.40 7.78
C ARG A 324 -0.09 19.15 9.10
N VAL A 325 0.95 19.97 9.29
CA VAL A 325 1.27 20.62 10.57
C VAL A 325 1.44 22.12 10.40
N LYS A 326 0.76 22.91 11.25
CA LYS A 326 0.91 24.37 11.33
C LYS A 326 0.87 24.89 12.77
N ILE A 327 1.39 26.10 12.99
CA ILE A 327 1.36 26.81 14.27
C ILE A 327 0.85 28.25 14.04
N PRO A 328 -0.46 28.52 14.18
CA PRO A 328 -1.05 29.82 13.81
C PRO A 328 -0.45 31.03 14.55
N ASP A 329 -0.24 32.11 13.79
CA ASP A 329 0.40 33.38 14.18
C ASP A 329 1.81 33.26 14.79
N ALA A 330 2.51 32.14 14.59
CA ALA A 330 3.93 32.00 14.91
C ALA A 330 4.81 32.36 13.72
N LYS A 331 5.99 32.93 13.98
CA LYS A 331 7.11 32.81 13.03
C LYS A 331 7.73 31.43 13.23
N VAL A 332 7.70 30.61 12.18
CA VAL A 332 8.28 29.26 12.15
C VAL A 332 9.39 29.19 11.11
N GLU A 333 10.50 28.55 11.47
CA GLU A 333 11.66 28.31 10.59
C GLU A 333 12.05 26.83 10.65
N MET A 334 12.14 26.14 9.51
CA MET A 334 12.71 24.79 9.42
C MET A 334 14.24 24.89 9.53
N VAL A 335 14.87 24.08 10.39
CA VAL A 335 16.34 24.18 10.63
C VAL A 335 17.11 22.86 10.57
N HIS A 336 16.45 21.72 10.75
CA HIS A 336 17.10 20.41 10.66
C HIS A 336 16.08 19.34 10.23
N ILE A 337 16.48 18.41 9.37
CA ILE A 337 15.63 17.33 8.82
C ILE A 337 16.38 16.01 8.90
N GLN A 338 15.74 14.96 9.42
CA GLN A 338 16.23 13.59 9.42
C GLN A 338 17.68 13.48 9.88
N GLY A 339 17.93 13.95 11.11
CA GLY A 339 19.26 14.01 11.72
C GLY A 339 20.20 15.12 11.24
N ASN A 340 19.89 15.88 10.17
CA ASN A 340 20.84 16.78 9.52
C ASN A 340 20.41 18.25 9.50
N ASP A 341 21.32 19.17 9.85
CA ASP A 341 21.08 20.62 9.76
C ASP A 341 20.91 21.09 8.30
N VAL A 342 19.90 21.93 8.07
CA VAL A 342 19.56 22.50 6.76
C VAL A 342 19.69 24.02 6.79
N VAL A 343 19.82 24.66 5.62
CA VAL A 343 19.83 26.13 5.53
C VAL A 343 18.48 26.64 6.04
N PRO A 344 18.41 27.46 7.11
CA PRO A 344 17.13 27.83 7.71
C PRO A 344 16.20 28.56 6.74
N TYR A 345 14.96 28.07 6.61
CA TYR A 345 13.94 28.67 5.75
C TYR A 345 12.59 28.83 6.48
N PRO A 346 11.84 29.92 6.24
CA PRO A 346 10.55 30.14 6.87
C PRO A 346 9.48 29.20 6.30
N ILE A 347 8.54 28.77 7.13
CA ILE A 347 7.40 27.91 6.73
C ILE A 347 6.08 28.40 7.35
N GLU A 348 4.97 28.17 6.65
CA GLU A 348 3.61 28.42 7.15
C GLU A 348 2.94 27.10 7.62
N ASP A 349 3.01 26.06 6.79
CA ASP A 349 2.72 24.67 7.14
C ASP A 349 3.75 23.71 6.51
N PHE A 350 3.81 22.48 7.01
CA PHE A 350 4.63 21.40 6.45
C PHE A 350 3.92 20.05 6.56
N TRP A 351 4.35 19.07 5.76
CA TRP A 351 3.80 17.72 5.75
C TRP A 351 4.84 16.72 6.25
N ILE A 352 4.50 15.91 7.25
CA ILE A 352 5.37 14.89 7.84
C ILE A 352 4.74 13.51 7.67
N ALA A 353 5.47 12.61 7.01
CA ALA A 353 5.08 11.21 6.83
C ALA A 353 5.68 10.31 7.92
N PRO A 354 5.17 9.08 8.09
CA PRO A 354 5.83 8.03 8.87
C PRO A 354 7.32 7.90 8.52
N GLY A 355 8.18 7.78 9.54
CA GLY A 355 9.63 7.68 9.38
C GLY A 355 10.36 9.00 9.09
N GLU A 356 9.69 10.13 8.97
CA GLU A 356 10.36 11.44 8.87
C GLU A 356 10.53 12.11 10.24
N THR A 357 11.65 12.82 10.43
CA THR A 357 11.87 13.70 11.58
C THR A 357 12.26 15.10 11.12
N TYR A 358 11.74 16.13 11.79
CA TYR A 358 11.97 17.55 11.46
C TYR A 358 12.14 18.39 12.73
N ASP A 359 13.14 19.26 12.77
CA ASP A 359 13.35 20.22 13.85
C ASP A 359 13.00 21.63 13.33
N ILE A 360 11.99 22.25 13.93
CA ILE A 360 11.56 23.63 13.62
C ILE A 360 11.84 24.58 14.79
N LEU A 361 12.08 25.85 14.50
CA LEU A 361 12.17 26.92 15.50
C LEU A 361 10.93 27.80 15.49
N VAL A 362 10.35 28.01 16.67
CA VAL A 362 9.16 28.83 16.92
C VAL A 362 9.56 30.00 17.81
N THR A 363 9.19 31.22 17.44
CA THR A 363 9.50 32.42 18.25
C THR A 363 8.28 32.90 19.03
N ILE A 364 8.36 32.93 20.37
CA ILE A 364 7.25 33.32 21.26
C ILE A 364 7.24 34.84 21.44
N GLN A 365 6.42 35.51 20.63
CA GLN A 365 6.39 36.98 20.54
C GLN A 365 5.30 37.64 21.39
N LYS A 366 4.27 36.90 21.82
CA LYS A 366 3.08 37.44 22.49
C LYS A 366 2.70 36.57 23.70
N ASN A 367 2.16 37.19 24.76
CA ASN A 367 1.65 36.49 25.95
C ASN A 367 0.28 35.85 25.67
N ARG A 368 0.28 34.74 24.94
CA ARG A 368 -0.89 33.92 24.55
C ARG A 368 -0.44 32.47 24.33
N PRO A 369 -1.36 31.50 24.18
CA PRO A 369 -0.96 30.18 23.72
C PRO A 369 -0.58 30.18 22.23
N TYR A 370 0.32 29.28 21.86
CA TYR A 370 0.67 28.95 20.48
C TYR A 370 0.30 27.50 20.21
N ILE A 371 -0.75 27.29 19.42
CA ILE A 371 -1.35 25.97 19.18
C ILE A 371 -0.57 25.24 18.09
N ILE A 372 -0.11 24.03 18.40
CA ILE A 372 0.40 23.07 17.41
C ILE A 372 -0.80 22.29 16.89
N TYR A 373 -1.05 22.39 15.58
CA TYR A 373 -2.18 21.78 14.91
C TYR A 373 -1.67 20.77 13.87
N ALA A 374 -1.98 19.49 14.08
CA ALA A 374 -1.64 18.40 13.16
C ALA A 374 -2.92 17.70 12.67
N GLU A 375 -3.18 17.71 11.37
CA GLU A 375 -4.37 17.12 10.73
C GLU A 375 -3.95 16.02 9.75
N SER A 376 -4.66 14.89 9.71
CA SER A 376 -4.38 13.83 8.76
C SER A 376 -4.72 14.26 7.34
N ILE A 377 -3.93 13.84 6.33
CA ILE A 377 -4.18 14.23 4.93
C ILE A 377 -5.55 13.79 4.38
N ASP A 378 -6.11 12.70 4.94
CA ASP A 378 -7.45 12.19 4.66
C ASP A 378 -8.60 13.03 5.30
N THR A 379 -8.27 14.04 6.11
CA THR A 379 -9.18 14.91 6.90
C THR A 379 -10.06 14.19 7.93
N LEU A 380 -9.82 12.89 8.19
CA LEU A 380 -10.59 12.10 9.15
C LEU A 380 -10.34 12.51 10.61
N GLY A 381 -9.15 13.05 10.93
CA GLY A 381 -8.86 13.50 12.29
C GLY A 381 -7.64 14.39 12.45
N LYS A 382 -7.36 14.69 13.72
CA LYS A 382 -6.37 15.70 14.12
C LYS A 382 -5.89 15.50 15.56
N ALA A 383 -4.61 15.79 15.76
CA ALA A 383 -3.93 15.85 17.03
C ALA A 383 -3.59 17.32 17.37
N TYR A 384 -3.51 17.61 18.67
CA TYR A 384 -3.34 18.98 19.17
C TYR A 384 -2.25 19.03 20.24
N GLY A 385 -1.49 20.13 20.24
CA GLY A 385 -0.63 20.52 21.34
C GLY A 385 -0.62 22.04 21.51
N ALA A 386 -0.04 22.57 22.59
CA ALA A 386 0.17 24.00 22.74
C ALA A 386 1.42 24.38 23.55
N LEU A 387 2.07 25.47 23.14
CA LEU A 387 3.04 26.16 23.98
C LEU A 387 2.31 27.24 24.76
N VAL A 388 2.34 27.15 26.09
CA VAL A 388 1.59 28.03 27.00
C VAL A 388 2.51 28.99 27.75
N THR A 389 2.13 30.27 27.80
CA THR A 389 2.97 31.36 28.32
C THR A 389 2.85 31.59 29.83
N HIS A 390 1.86 30.97 30.48
CA HIS A 390 1.73 30.90 31.94
C HIS A 390 0.98 29.62 32.37
N PRO A 391 1.07 29.20 33.65
CA PRO A 391 0.27 28.09 34.17
C PRO A 391 -1.24 28.34 34.00
N ASN A 392 -2.01 27.26 33.81
CA ASN A 392 -3.47 27.26 33.69
C ASN A 392 -4.03 28.20 32.59
N GLN A 393 -3.23 28.50 31.55
CA GLN A 393 -3.67 29.25 30.38
C GLN A 393 -4.72 28.46 29.60
N VAL A 394 -5.91 29.04 29.40
CA VAL A 394 -6.98 28.44 28.58
C VAL A 394 -6.55 28.45 27.10
N VAL A 395 -6.81 27.35 26.39
CA VAL A 395 -6.42 27.17 24.98
C VAL A 395 -7.61 26.74 24.14
N ASN A 396 -8.02 27.60 23.21
CA ASN A 396 -9.16 27.35 22.33
C ASN A 396 -8.73 26.54 21.09
N TYR A 397 -8.61 25.22 21.24
CA TYR A 397 -8.21 24.33 20.13
C TYR A 397 -9.18 24.31 18.93
N GLN A 398 -10.40 24.81 19.06
CA GLN A 398 -11.37 24.91 17.96
C GLN A 398 -11.22 26.19 17.13
N ASP A 399 -10.52 27.22 17.63
CA ASP A 399 -10.34 28.50 16.92
C ASP A 399 -9.32 28.39 15.77
N VAL A 400 -8.60 27.27 15.68
CA VAL A 400 -7.69 26.98 14.57
C VAL A 400 -8.49 26.55 13.34
N THR A 401 -8.53 27.42 12.33
CA THR A 401 -9.02 27.10 10.99
C THR A 401 -8.39 25.79 10.49
N PRO A 402 -9.18 24.79 10.06
CA PRO A 402 -8.67 23.55 9.46
C PRO A 402 -7.79 23.81 8.23
N PHE A 403 -7.18 22.76 7.67
CA PHE A 403 -6.61 22.88 6.34
C PHE A 403 -7.71 22.91 5.26
N PRO A 404 -7.45 23.49 4.07
CA PRO A 404 -8.31 23.29 2.90
C PRO A 404 -8.38 21.81 2.52
N GLU A 405 -9.55 21.39 2.02
CA GLU A 405 -9.78 20.06 1.41
C GLU A 405 -8.61 19.73 0.45
N PRO A 406 -7.98 18.54 0.55
CA PRO A 406 -6.91 18.14 -0.36
C PRO A 406 -7.43 18.09 -1.80
N LEU A 407 -6.53 18.23 -2.77
CA LEU A 407 -6.89 17.95 -4.16
C LEU A 407 -7.14 16.44 -4.34
N PRO A 408 -8.10 16.06 -5.20
CA PRO A 408 -8.20 14.70 -5.69
C PRO A 408 -6.85 14.18 -6.20
N VAL A 409 -6.47 12.97 -5.76
CA VAL A 409 -5.19 12.32 -6.01
C VAL A 409 -4.90 12.17 -7.51
N THR A 410 -5.96 11.96 -8.31
CA THR A 410 -5.93 11.95 -9.78
C THR A 410 -5.25 13.19 -10.36
N ARG A 411 -5.45 14.36 -9.74
CA ARG A 411 -4.91 15.65 -10.20
C ARG A 411 -3.44 15.81 -9.84
N GLU A 412 -3.05 15.36 -8.65
CA GLU A 412 -1.66 15.35 -8.21
C GLU A 412 -0.82 14.39 -9.05
N MET A 413 -1.30 13.16 -9.23
CA MET A 413 -0.64 12.15 -10.06
C MET A 413 -0.43 12.66 -11.50
N MET A 414 -1.47 13.25 -12.10
CA MET A 414 -1.37 13.85 -13.44
C MET A 414 -0.45 15.07 -13.49
N ALA A 415 -0.42 15.91 -12.44
CA ALA A 415 0.48 17.06 -12.38
C ALA A 415 1.96 16.62 -12.26
N ASN A 416 2.25 15.64 -11.41
CA ASN A 416 3.59 15.10 -11.19
C ASN A 416 4.12 14.39 -12.45
N MET A 417 3.28 13.58 -13.11
CA MET A 417 3.64 12.92 -14.38
C MET A 417 3.90 13.94 -15.50
N MET A 418 3.06 14.97 -15.63
CA MET A 418 3.28 16.06 -16.61
C MET A 418 4.57 16.85 -16.32
N GLN A 419 4.90 17.06 -15.04
CA GLN A 419 6.17 17.69 -14.65
C GLN A 419 7.36 16.80 -15.06
N SER A 420 7.32 15.51 -14.73
CA SER A 420 8.38 14.54 -15.04
C SER A 420 8.62 14.35 -16.54
N MET A 421 7.58 14.52 -17.38
CA MET A 421 7.72 14.55 -18.83
C MET A 421 8.39 15.83 -19.34
N ASN A 422 7.89 17.00 -18.93
CA ASN A 422 8.38 18.28 -19.44
C ASN A 422 9.85 18.54 -19.08
N SER A 423 10.34 18.03 -17.95
CA SER A 423 11.75 18.03 -17.58
C SER A 423 12.63 17.17 -18.49
N GLY A 424 12.09 16.12 -19.13
CA GLY A 424 12.82 15.28 -20.07
C GLY A 424 13.18 15.97 -21.39
N ALA A 425 12.66 17.19 -21.63
CA ALA A 425 12.82 17.95 -22.87
C ALA A 425 13.56 19.30 -22.69
N MET A 426 14.10 19.60 -21.50
CA MET A 426 14.79 20.88 -21.24
C MET A 426 16.18 20.69 -20.63
N ASP A 427 17.20 21.28 -21.27
CA ASP A 427 18.57 21.29 -20.76
C ASP A 427 18.72 22.24 -19.55
N GLY A 428 19.57 21.84 -18.60
CA GLY A 428 19.44 22.16 -17.17
C GLY A 428 20.00 23.51 -16.74
N ASN A 429 19.66 24.62 -17.41
CA ASN A 429 20.32 25.92 -17.16
C ASN A 429 19.40 27.17 -17.06
N GLN A 430 18.06 27.01 -16.94
CA GLN A 430 17.12 28.15 -16.72
C GLN A 430 16.04 27.90 -15.63
N LEU A 431 16.28 26.95 -14.72
CA LEU A 431 15.26 26.43 -13.81
C LEU A 431 15.10 27.26 -12.51
N HIS A 432 14.74 28.54 -12.64
CA HIS A 432 14.54 29.45 -11.49
C HIS A 432 13.31 30.39 -11.57
N GLY A 433 12.51 30.36 -12.64
CA GLY A 433 11.50 31.40 -12.93
C GLY A 433 10.01 31.05 -12.74
N LEU A 434 9.64 29.78 -12.46
CA LEU A 434 8.25 29.31 -12.67
C LEU A 434 7.50 28.78 -11.43
N MET A 435 8.11 28.71 -10.26
CA MET A 435 7.51 28.13 -9.04
C MET A 435 7.10 29.16 -7.97
N ASN A 436 6.38 30.23 -8.32
CA ASN A 436 5.56 30.96 -7.32
C ASN A 436 4.42 31.83 -7.90
N LYS A 437 3.53 31.22 -8.70
CA LYS A 437 2.30 31.88 -9.22
C LYS A 437 1.02 31.06 -9.04
N ASN A 438 0.82 30.54 -7.83
CA ASN A 438 -0.50 30.24 -7.28
C ASN A 438 -0.54 30.68 -5.81
N LYS A 439 -0.68 32.00 -5.60
CA LYS A 439 -0.93 32.55 -4.26
C LYS A 439 -2.32 32.15 -3.79
N SER A 440 -2.46 31.88 -2.50
CA SER A 440 -3.75 31.79 -1.81
C SER A 440 -4.56 33.07 -2.03
N SER A 441 -5.80 32.92 -2.52
CA SER A 441 -6.61 34.05 -3.00
C SER A 441 -7.41 34.75 -1.90
N THR A 442 -6.71 35.31 -0.90
CA THR A 442 -7.28 36.22 0.12
C THR A 442 -6.28 37.32 0.47
N ALA A 443 -6.43 38.48 -0.17
CA ALA A 443 -5.68 39.70 0.15
C ALA A 443 -6.64 40.78 0.66
N MET A 444 -6.59 41.07 1.96
CA MET A 444 -7.21 42.29 2.51
C MET A 444 -6.40 43.52 2.12
N LYS A 445 -7.08 44.65 1.86
CA LYS A 445 -6.45 45.95 1.63
C LYS A 445 -6.06 46.61 2.95
N PRO A 446 -4.89 47.26 3.01
CA PRO A 446 -4.72 48.51 3.74
C PRO A 446 -4.68 49.72 2.78
N SER A 447 -4.80 50.93 3.31
CA SER A 447 -4.95 52.16 2.53
C SER A 447 -4.02 53.29 2.99
N MET A 448 -3.53 54.08 2.01
CA MET A 448 -3.05 55.47 2.10
C MET A 448 -1.68 55.82 2.74
N THR A 449 -0.99 56.75 2.05
CA THR A 449 -0.05 57.82 2.54
C THR A 449 1.23 57.40 3.29
N MET A 450 2.46 57.75 2.86
CA MET A 450 3.04 59.11 2.65
C MET A 450 4.26 59.10 1.66
N PRO A 451 4.92 60.25 1.32
CA PRO A 451 5.59 60.42 0.01
C PRO A 451 7.12 60.68 -0.05
N SER A 452 7.63 60.60 -1.30
CA SER A 452 8.65 61.42 -2.01
C SER A 452 10.18 61.34 -1.75
N HIS A 453 10.92 61.62 -2.84
CA HIS A 453 12.38 61.89 -2.98
C HIS A 453 13.37 60.70 -2.75
N SER A 454 14.53 60.60 -3.45
CA SER A 454 15.11 61.39 -4.56
C SER A 454 16.14 60.61 -5.42
N GLN A 455 16.37 61.11 -6.64
CA GLN A 455 17.61 61.09 -7.48
C GLN A 455 18.87 60.40 -6.87
N SER A 456 19.51 59.39 -7.49
CA SER A 456 20.18 59.25 -8.82
C SER A 456 21.65 59.69 -8.87
N MET A 457 22.56 58.83 -9.35
CA MET A 457 23.81 59.21 -10.06
C MET A 457 24.42 58.01 -10.83
N SER A 458 25.34 58.29 -11.76
CA SER A 458 26.13 57.36 -12.59
C SER A 458 27.56 57.16 -11.99
N SER A 459 28.60 56.56 -12.59
CA SER A 459 28.95 56.17 -13.97
C SER A 459 30.11 55.13 -14.04
N GLN A 460 30.33 54.56 -15.26
CA GLN A 460 31.60 54.29 -16.00
C GLN A 460 32.99 54.24 -15.28
N SER A 461 34.03 53.50 -15.72
CA SER A 461 34.22 52.53 -16.84
C SER A 461 35.63 51.87 -16.84
N ALA A 462 35.87 50.92 -17.77
CA ALA A 462 37.15 50.58 -18.44
C ALA A 462 38.25 49.78 -17.70
N ASN A 463 38.73 48.68 -18.32
CA ASN A 463 40.00 48.70 -19.06
C ASN A 463 40.24 47.48 -19.99
N HIS A 464 41.32 47.52 -20.79
CA HIS A 464 41.72 46.54 -21.84
C HIS A 464 43.17 46.03 -21.60
N SER A 465 43.83 45.15 -22.38
CA SER A 465 43.60 44.61 -23.74
C SER A 465 44.26 43.21 -23.95
N MET A 466 44.39 42.74 -25.20
CA MET A 466 45.02 41.47 -25.60
C MET A 466 46.47 41.59 -26.10
N SER A 467 47.19 40.45 -26.11
CA SER A 467 48.24 40.07 -27.10
C SER A 467 48.43 38.53 -27.12
N SER A 468 48.80 37.81 -28.19
CA SER A 468 48.43 37.85 -29.63
C SER A 468 49.25 36.79 -30.42
N MET A 469 48.77 36.37 -31.62
CA MET A 469 49.52 35.64 -32.68
C MET A 469 49.98 34.19 -32.33
N THR A 470 50.63 33.40 -33.22
CA THR A 470 50.11 32.63 -34.40
C THR A 470 50.84 31.24 -34.38
N ALA A 471 50.81 30.22 -35.28
CA ALA A 471 50.31 29.88 -36.63
C ALA A 471 50.40 28.33 -36.81
N GLN A 472 50.18 27.67 -37.96
CA GLN A 472 49.09 27.65 -38.97
C GLN A 472 49.48 26.65 -40.11
N LYS A 473 48.62 25.70 -40.49
CA LYS A 473 48.68 25.02 -41.82
C LYS A 473 47.27 24.58 -42.25
N LYS A 474 47.05 24.32 -43.54
CA LYS A 474 45.73 24.42 -44.22
C LYS A 474 45.59 23.39 -45.36
N MET A 475 44.37 23.30 -45.91
CA MET A 475 43.94 22.65 -47.17
C MET A 475 43.66 21.12 -47.08
N ASP A 476 42.65 20.55 -47.73
CA ASP A 476 41.51 21.14 -48.47
C ASP A 476 40.28 20.19 -48.60
N ASN A 477 39.22 20.66 -49.27
CA ASN A 477 37.90 20.03 -49.49
C ASN A 477 37.90 18.59 -50.05
N ALA A 478 36.84 17.82 -49.72
CA ALA A 478 35.93 17.22 -50.71
C ALA A 478 34.62 16.70 -50.08
N SER A 479 33.54 16.69 -50.87
CA SER A 479 32.20 16.20 -50.51
C SER A 479 31.88 14.85 -51.14
N ASN A 480 31.00 14.04 -50.51
CA ASN A 480 29.98 13.35 -51.31
C ASN A 480 28.73 12.92 -50.51
N HIS A 481 27.58 12.95 -51.19
CA HIS A 481 26.33 12.30 -50.75
C HIS A 481 26.10 11.02 -51.59
N SER A 482 25.35 10.05 -51.05
CA SER A 482 24.37 9.29 -51.84
C SER A 482 23.30 8.71 -50.91
N ALA A 483 22.08 8.56 -51.43
CA ALA A 483 20.98 7.84 -50.79
C ALA A 483 20.36 6.87 -51.80
N HIS A 484 19.44 6.00 -51.37
CA HIS A 484 18.26 5.43 -52.08
C HIS A 484 17.75 4.19 -51.29
N THR A 485 16.50 4.12 -50.81
CA THR A 485 15.24 3.64 -51.45
C THR A 485 15.33 2.21 -52.05
N SER A 486 14.35 1.30 -51.91
CA SER A 486 13.02 1.35 -51.27
C SER A 486 12.31 -0.03 -51.18
N SER A 487 11.29 -0.12 -50.30
CA SER A 487 10.02 -0.88 -50.46
C SER A 487 9.95 -2.43 -50.59
N MET A 488 9.17 -3.01 -49.66
CA MET A 488 8.02 -3.95 -49.87
C MET A 488 8.16 -5.49 -50.02
N LYS A 489 7.11 -6.14 -49.45
CA LYS A 489 6.49 -7.45 -49.77
C LYS A 489 7.10 -8.78 -49.27
N SER A 490 6.64 -9.15 -48.07
CA SER A 490 5.86 -10.38 -47.78
C SER A 490 6.17 -11.72 -48.49
N LYS A 491 6.39 -12.78 -47.70
CA LYS A 491 5.61 -14.03 -47.79
C LYS A 491 5.75 -14.91 -46.53
N SER A 492 4.77 -15.80 -46.35
CA SER A 492 4.69 -16.81 -45.31
C SER A 492 5.00 -18.21 -45.85
N SER A 493 5.61 -19.08 -45.04
CA SER A 493 5.34 -20.53 -45.09
C SER A 493 5.92 -21.28 -43.89
N SER A 494 5.26 -22.38 -43.53
CA SER A 494 5.69 -23.41 -42.59
C SER A 494 6.62 -24.45 -43.23
N THR A 495 7.38 -25.20 -42.43
CA THR A 495 7.57 -26.68 -42.51
C THR A 495 8.26 -27.17 -41.22
N SER A 496 8.18 -28.47 -40.94
CA SER A 496 8.49 -29.09 -39.63
C SER A 496 9.54 -30.21 -39.67
N MET A 497 10.01 -30.60 -38.48
CA MET A 497 10.60 -31.88 -38.05
C MET A 497 12.12 -32.16 -38.20
N ASN A 498 12.64 -32.72 -37.09
CA ASN A 498 13.68 -33.76 -36.98
C ASN A 498 15.17 -33.39 -37.26
N LYS A 499 16.16 -33.97 -36.55
CA LYS A 499 16.12 -35.02 -35.50
C LYS A 499 17.37 -35.01 -34.57
N SER A 500 17.25 -35.65 -33.39
CA SER A 500 18.28 -36.39 -32.62
C SER A 500 19.50 -35.64 -32.04
N MET A 501 20.10 -36.00 -30.89
CA MET A 501 19.80 -36.82 -29.67
C MET A 501 20.85 -36.39 -28.59
N ASP A 502 20.99 -36.87 -27.35
CA ASP A 502 20.46 -38.03 -26.60
C ASP A 502 20.47 -37.75 -25.07
N MET A 503 19.78 -38.55 -24.25
CA MET A 503 19.92 -38.66 -22.78
C MET A 503 19.54 -40.09 -22.32
N PRO A 504 20.37 -40.80 -21.54
CA PRO A 504 20.16 -42.22 -21.24
C PRO A 504 19.03 -42.52 -20.23
N GLY A 505 18.35 -43.66 -20.42
CA GLY A 505 17.32 -44.23 -19.51
C GLY A 505 17.91 -44.98 -18.29
N MET A 506 17.22 -45.92 -17.64
CA MET A 506 15.97 -46.66 -17.92
C MET A 506 15.26 -46.96 -16.55
N ASN A 507 14.15 -47.72 -16.37
CA ASN A 507 13.34 -48.60 -17.24
C ASN A 507 11.89 -48.73 -16.70
N HIS A 508 10.98 -49.35 -17.47
CA HIS A 508 9.61 -49.71 -17.06
C HIS A 508 9.44 -51.23 -16.84
N GLY A 509 8.37 -51.61 -16.12
CA GLY A 509 7.86 -52.99 -16.01
C GLY A 509 6.43 -52.99 -15.46
N ALA A 510 5.56 -53.90 -15.92
CA ALA A 510 4.13 -53.88 -15.63
C ALA A 510 3.53 -55.29 -15.48
N MET A 511 2.44 -55.43 -14.70
CA MET A 511 1.24 -56.22 -15.06
C MET A 511 0.08 -56.07 -14.05
N SER A 512 -1.04 -56.76 -14.26
CA SER A 512 -2.32 -56.53 -13.58
C SER A 512 -3.11 -57.81 -13.24
N GLN A 513 -4.14 -57.66 -12.38
CA GLN A 513 -5.27 -58.56 -12.10
C GLN A 513 -5.08 -59.85 -11.27
N SER A 514 -5.70 -59.86 -10.08
CA SER A 514 -6.71 -60.84 -9.59
C SER A 514 -7.26 -60.29 -8.25
N LYS A 515 -8.56 -60.12 -7.96
CA LYS A 515 -9.80 -60.95 -8.01
C LYS A 515 -10.11 -61.67 -6.69
N THR A 516 -11.39 -61.54 -6.26
CA THR A 516 -12.13 -62.34 -5.24
C THR A 516 -11.65 -62.27 -3.77
N SER A 517 -12.49 -62.34 -2.73
CA SER A 517 -13.98 -62.33 -2.62
C SER A 517 -14.44 -62.26 -1.15
N ASN A 518 -15.64 -61.70 -0.88
CA ASN A 518 -16.60 -62.06 0.21
C ASN A 518 -16.12 -62.03 1.70
N SER A 519 -16.92 -61.74 2.75
CA SER A 519 -18.36 -61.43 2.92
C SER A 519 -18.69 -61.06 4.38
N ALA A 520 -19.95 -60.66 4.66
CA ALA A 520 -20.72 -60.90 5.89
C ALA A 520 -20.45 -60.08 7.19
N GLN A 521 -21.30 -59.05 7.39
CA GLN A 521 -22.44 -59.05 8.34
C GLN A 521 -22.22 -59.05 9.88
N MET A 522 -22.85 -58.06 10.55
CA MET A 522 -23.20 -57.98 11.98
C MET A 522 -22.04 -57.81 12.99
N LYS A 523 -22.24 -57.30 14.21
CA LYS A 523 -23.47 -56.91 14.94
C LYS A 523 -23.25 -55.67 15.83
N SER A 524 -24.29 -55.27 16.56
CA SER A 524 -24.21 -54.35 17.71
C SER A 524 -23.36 -54.92 18.85
N ASP A 525 -22.96 -54.07 19.81
CA ASP A 525 -23.60 -54.09 21.13
C ASP A 525 -23.22 -52.88 21.99
N SER A 526 -24.04 -52.60 23.00
CA SER A 526 -23.91 -51.47 23.93
C SER A 526 -23.80 -51.97 25.36
N SER A 527 -22.85 -51.45 26.15
CA SER A 527 -22.92 -51.56 27.61
C SER A 527 -22.32 -50.34 28.29
N SER A 528 -23.00 -49.88 29.34
CA SER A 528 -22.62 -48.75 30.19
C SER A 528 -21.87 -49.21 31.44
N THR A 529 -21.08 -48.32 32.03
CA THR A 529 -20.84 -48.37 33.49
C THR A 529 -20.73 -46.95 34.04
N SER A 530 -21.24 -46.73 35.26
CA SER A 530 -21.39 -45.42 35.89
C SER A 530 -20.83 -45.40 37.31
N MET A 531 -20.37 -44.23 37.77
CA MET A 531 -20.47 -43.75 39.17
C MET A 531 -19.82 -42.35 39.31
N ASN A 532 -20.04 -41.59 40.39
CA ASN A 532 -21.26 -40.82 40.75
C ASN A 532 -21.05 -40.16 42.14
N LYS A 533 -21.24 -38.82 42.26
CA LYS A 533 -21.63 -38.02 43.47
C LYS A 533 -21.48 -36.50 43.14
N SER A 534 -22.50 -35.63 43.26
CA SER A 534 -23.13 -35.02 44.47
C SER A 534 -22.25 -33.93 45.12
N MET A 535 -22.70 -32.75 45.57
CA MET A 535 -24.02 -32.19 46.00
C MET A 535 -24.15 -30.71 45.55
N ALA A 536 -25.29 -30.05 45.29
CA ALA A 536 -26.59 -29.79 45.98
C ALA A 536 -26.68 -28.36 46.60
N MET A 537 -27.89 -27.76 46.60
CA MET A 537 -28.22 -26.37 47.02
C MET A 537 -28.52 -26.25 48.53
N PRO A 538 -28.60 -25.04 49.11
CA PRO A 538 -29.94 -24.51 49.46
C PRO A 538 -30.18 -22.97 49.42
N ASP A 539 -31.38 -22.63 48.95
CA ASP A 539 -32.38 -21.60 49.36
C ASP A 539 -32.10 -20.29 50.17
N MET A 540 -32.93 -19.27 49.79
CA MET A 540 -33.53 -18.17 50.62
C MET A 540 -32.61 -17.02 51.14
N ASN A 541 -33.04 -15.78 51.41
CA ASN A 541 -34.35 -15.07 51.46
C ASN A 541 -34.12 -13.50 51.45
N HIS A 542 -35.07 -12.52 51.43
CA HIS A 542 -36.54 -12.42 51.29
C HIS A 542 -36.99 -10.96 50.92
N SER A 543 -38.04 -10.77 50.08
CA SER A 543 -38.95 -9.58 50.01
C SER A 543 -38.41 -8.17 49.63
N ALA A 544 -39.20 -7.14 49.26
CA ALA A 544 -40.66 -6.97 49.23
C ALA A 544 -41.19 -6.02 48.09
N MET A 545 -42.46 -6.26 47.70
CA MET A 545 -43.55 -5.42 47.11
C MET A 545 -43.30 -4.02 46.45
N GLY A 546 -44.14 -3.55 45.51
CA GLY A 546 -45.49 -4.05 45.12
C GLY A 546 -46.05 -3.49 43.79
N GLN A 547 -47.36 -3.70 43.55
CA GLN A 547 -48.05 -3.46 42.26
C GLN A 547 -49.24 -2.46 42.36
N ASN A 548 -49.53 -1.79 41.23
CA ASN A 548 -50.88 -1.52 40.67
C ASN A 548 -50.70 -1.23 39.16
N LYS A 549 -51.47 -1.68 38.16
CA LYS A 549 -52.90 -2.02 37.92
C LYS A 549 -53.82 -0.87 37.45
N THR A 550 -54.58 -1.21 36.40
CA THR A 550 -55.91 -0.70 35.93
C THR A 550 -56.08 0.68 35.23
N SER A 551 -56.28 0.59 33.90
CA SER A 551 -57.45 1.05 33.11
C SER A 551 -57.77 2.53 32.75
N ASN A 552 -57.91 2.76 31.43
CA ASN A 552 -59.00 3.44 30.68
C ASN A 552 -59.33 4.96 30.81
N SER A 553 -59.14 5.66 29.68
CA SER A 553 -60.09 6.55 28.93
C SER A 553 -60.77 7.80 29.53
N ALA A 554 -60.52 8.97 28.91
CA ALA A 554 -61.46 10.08 28.55
C ALA A 554 -60.67 11.14 27.72
N GLN A 555 -61.08 11.60 26.52
CA GLN A 555 -62.06 12.67 26.18
C GLN A 555 -61.69 14.10 26.68
N MET A 556 -61.87 15.22 25.94
CA MET A 556 -62.27 15.44 24.53
C MET A 556 -61.90 16.86 24.00
N LYS A 557 -61.70 16.95 22.67
CA LYS A 557 -62.01 18.05 21.71
C LYS A 557 -62.16 19.53 22.15
N SER A 558 -61.59 20.42 21.32
CA SER A 558 -62.32 21.59 20.77
C SER A 558 -61.79 22.01 19.36
N ASP A 559 -62.40 21.43 18.32
CA ASP A 559 -62.54 22.00 16.96
C ASP A 559 -63.58 23.18 17.01
N PRO A 560 -63.80 24.07 15.98
CA PRO A 560 -63.97 23.66 14.57
C PRO A 560 -63.75 24.69 13.39
N SER A 561 -63.54 24.15 12.17
CA SER A 561 -64.13 24.61 10.86
C SER A 561 -63.79 26.02 10.29
N SER A 562 -63.92 26.36 8.98
CA SER A 562 -64.30 25.69 7.71
C SER A 562 -63.45 26.31 6.54
N THR A 563 -63.50 25.99 5.23
CA THR A 563 -64.50 25.34 4.34
C THR A 563 -63.83 24.73 3.07
N ALA A 564 -64.55 23.94 2.26
CA ALA A 564 -64.14 23.28 1.00
C ALA A 564 -64.15 24.24 -0.24
N MET A 565 -63.88 23.88 -1.53
CA MET A 565 -63.95 22.62 -2.32
C MET A 565 -63.04 22.57 -3.59
N ASN A 566 -62.89 21.36 -4.16
CA ASN A 566 -62.90 20.96 -5.61
C ASN A 566 -61.76 21.21 -6.65
N ASN A 567 -61.63 20.17 -7.49
CA ASN A 567 -61.34 20.11 -8.95
C ASN A 567 -59.99 20.53 -9.59
N SER A 568 -59.14 19.52 -9.82
CA SER A 568 -58.73 18.97 -11.14
C SER A 568 -58.42 19.86 -12.38
N MET A 569 -57.32 19.46 -13.06
CA MET A 569 -56.98 19.64 -14.49
C MET A 569 -56.60 21.03 -15.05
N ALA A 570 -55.36 21.13 -15.56
CA ALA A 570 -55.05 21.72 -16.87
C ALA A 570 -53.63 21.31 -17.35
N MET A 571 -53.56 20.62 -18.49
CA MET A 571 -52.36 20.45 -19.33
C MET A 571 -52.55 21.26 -20.62
N PRO A 572 -51.48 21.56 -21.37
CA PRO A 572 -51.56 21.78 -22.82
C PRO A 572 -50.83 20.67 -23.58
N ASP A 573 -51.58 19.80 -24.27
CA ASP A 573 -51.09 19.01 -25.42
C ASP A 573 -50.83 19.97 -26.61
N MET A 574 -49.98 19.68 -27.60
CA MET A 574 -50.20 18.82 -28.79
C MET A 574 -49.02 19.08 -29.77
N ASN A 575 -48.68 18.30 -30.82
CA ASN A 575 -48.96 16.92 -31.28
C ASN A 575 -47.91 16.62 -32.41
N HIS A 576 -47.80 15.38 -32.90
CA HIS A 576 -46.82 14.96 -33.93
C HIS A 576 -47.26 15.24 -35.39
N SER A 577 -46.28 15.43 -36.30
CA SER A 577 -46.51 15.29 -37.75
C SER A 577 -45.26 14.93 -38.59
N ALA A 578 -45.22 13.65 -39.01
CA ALA A 578 -44.76 13.11 -40.32
C ALA A 578 -43.32 13.32 -40.88
N MET A 579 -42.75 12.18 -41.36
CA MET A 579 -41.83 12.02 -42.53
C MET A 579 -40.38 12.56 -42.42
N SER A 580 -39.34 12.03 -43.10
CA SER A 580 -39.21 10.91 -44.07
C SER A 580 -37.78 10.28 -44.06
N GLN A 581 -37.67 9.08 -44.66
CA GLN A 581 -36.51 8.48 -45.37
C GLN A 581 -35.53 9.50 -46.03
N SER A 582 -34.22 9.24 -46.26
CA SER A 582 -33.35 8.05 -46.06
C SER A 582 -31.84 8.35 -46.33
N LYS A 583 -30.98 7.30 -46.23
CA LYS A 583 -29.71 7.07 -46.96
C LYS A 583 -28.44 7.89 -46.65
N THR A 584 -27.42 7.15 -46.20
CA THR A 584 -26.01 7.12 -46.64
C THR A 584 -25.55 8.08 -47.76
N SER A 585 -24.42 8.79 -47.53
CA SER A 585 -23.16 8.59 -48.29
C SER A 585 -21.99 9.41 -47.73
N ASN A 586 -20.76 9.02 -48.07
CA ASN A 586 -19.54 9.82 -47.90
C ASN A 586 -19.54 11.03 -48.85
N SER A 587 -18.89 12.14 -48.46
CA SER A 587 -17.62 12.56 -49.07
C SER A 587 -16.94 13.64 -48.23
N ALA A 588 -15.63 13.85 -48.44
CA ALA A 588 -14.98 15.09 -48.06
C ALA A 588 -15.29 16.20 -49.10
N ASN A 589 -15.05 17.45 -48.73
CA ASN A 589 -14.09 18.27 -49.46
C ASN A 589 -13.56 19.44 -48.63
N ASP A 590 -12.32 19.82 -48.91
CA ASP A 590 -11.66 21.03 -48.43
C ASP A 590 -12.08 22.24 -49.28
N MET A 591 -12.20 23.41 -48.67
CA MET A 591 -12.23 24.71 -49.34
C MET A 591 -11.66 25.79 -48.43
N SER A 592 -10.39 26.12 -48.63
CA SER A 592 -9.78 27.30 -48.01
C SER A 592 -10.35 28.61 -48.59
N MET A 593 -10.56 29.60 -47.72
CA MET A 593 -10.72 31.01 -48.09
C MET A 593 -9.92 31.88 -47.11
N ASN A 594 -9.36 32.99 -47.58
CA ASN A 594 -8.28 33.69 -46.91
C ASN A 594 -8.43 35.23 -47.00
N ARG A 595 -7.94 35.91 -45.95
CA ARG A 595 -7.56 37.33 -45.83
C ARG A 595 -8.56 38.35 -45.26
N ASN A 596 -8.00 39.10 -44.30
CA ASN A 596 -8.16 40.54 -44.05
C ASN A 596 -9.48 41.09 -43.47
N MET A 597 -9.47 41.29 -42.14
CA MET A 597 -9.43 42.65 -41.61
C MET A 597 -8.33 42.78 -40.54
N LYS A 598 -7.87 44.01 -40.27
CA LYS A 598 -6.92 44.36 -39.21
C LYS A 598 -7.57 45.28 -38.18
N SER A 599 -7.49 44.96 -36.89
CA SER A 599 -7.17 45.93 -35.82
C SER A 599 -6.99 45.21 -34.48
N ASP A 600 -6.15 45.84 -33.65
CA ASP A 600 -6.08 45.85 -32.18
C ASP A 600 -5.96 44.54 -31.37
N LYS A 601 -4.92 44.53 -30.52
CA LYS A 601 -4.57 43.44 -29.61
C LYS A 601 -5.19 43.64 -28.23
N PRO A 602 -5.71 42.57 -27.63
CA PRO A 602 -5.36 42.24 -26.24
C PRO A 602 -4.22 41.21 -26.19
N MET A 603 -3.46 41.17 -25.09
CA MET A 603 -2.48 40.10 -24.83
C MET A 603 -3.16 38.87 -24.23
N GLU A 604 -3.71 38.00 -25.08
CA GLU A 604 -4.23 36.70 -24.65
C GLU A 604 -3.09 35.66 -24.61
N GLN A 605 -2.54 35.36 -23.42
CA GLN A 605 -1.64 34.22 -23.22
C GLN A 605 -2.42 32.89 -23.15
N GLY A 606 -3.23 32.63 -24.17
CA GLY A 606 -3.87 31.34 -24.40
C GLY A 606 -2.85 30.31 -24.85
N MET A 607 -2.29 29.55 -23.90
CA MET A 607 -1.52 28.34 -24.20
C MET A 607 -2.43 27.30 -24.87
N SER A 608 -2.51 27.34 -26.19
CA SER A 608 -3.31 26.42 -27.01
C SER A 608 -2.73 25.01 -26.95
N MET A 609 -3.14 24.23 -25.94
CA MET A 609 -2.86 22.81 -25.76
C MET A 609 -3.56 21.93 -26.82
N LYS A 610 -3.30 22.21 -28.11
CA LYS A 610 -3.72 21.38 -29.26
C LYS A 610 -2.77 20.20 -29.43
N GLY A 611 -2.79 19.32 -28.43
CA GLY A 611 -2.07 18.06 -28.43
C GLY A 611 -2.67 17.16 -27.36
N SER A 612 -3.47 16.17 -27.76
CA SER A 612 -3.94 15.14 -26.86
C SER A 612 -2.78 14.20 -26.51
N MET A 613 -1.93 14.61 -25.56
CA MET A 613 -0.92 13.75 -24.98
C MET A 613 -1.63 12.55 -24.36
N ASN A 614 -1.54 11.40 -25.03
CA ASN A 614 -2.30 10.20 -24.71
C ASN A 614 -1.61 9.47 -23.54
N MET A 615 -1.66 10.09 -22.37
CA MET A 615 -1.08 9.60 -21.12
C MET A 615 -1.76 8.28 -20.73
N LYS A 616 -1.17 7.17 -21.13
CA LYS A 616 -1.58 5.85 -20.66
C LYS A 616 -1.02 5.69 -19.24
N MET A 617 -1.90 5.73 -18.24
CA MET A 617 -1.53 5.47 -16.85
C MET A 617 -0.85 4.09 -16.73
N PRO A 618 0.21 3.96 -15.92
CA PRO A 618 0.80 2.67 -15.58
C PRO A 618 -0.15 1.91 -14.66
N ILE A 619 -1.07 1.16 -15.26
CA ILE A 619 -1.96 0.24 -14.55
C ILE A 619 -1.28 -1.08 -14.14
N GLU A 620 -0.03 -1.29 -14.56
CA GLU A 620 0.81 -2.44 -14.24
C GLU A 620 2.27 -1.97 -14.04
N PRO A 621 3.09 -2.63 -13.19
CA PRO A 621 4.54 -2.49 -13.22
C PRO A 621 5.09 -2.91 -14.59
N THR A 622 6.00 -2.11 -15.14
CA THR A 622 6.72 -2.43 -16.40
C THR A 622 8.01 -3.20 -16.13
N ILE A 623 8.55 -3.09 -14.92
CA ILE A 623 9.74 -3.80 -14.43
C ILE A 623 9.30 -4.96 -13.55
N ILE A 624 9.72 -6.18 -13.90
CA ILE A 624 9.54 -7.39 -13.08
C ILE A 624 10.91 -7.88 -12.58
N GLY A 625 11.07 -7.88 -11.26
CA GLY A 625 12.30 -8.25 -10.57
C GLY A 625 13.39 -7.18 -10.63
N ASP A 626 14.27 -7.20 -9.64
CA ASP A 626 15.24 -6.13 -9.41
C ASP A 626 16.50 -6.31 -10.25
N LYS A 627 17.02 -5.21 -10.79
CA LYS A 627 18.23 -5.16 -11.61
C LYS A 627 19.01 -3.89 -11.29
N ILE A 628 20.34 -4.01 -11.33
CA ILE A 628 21.23 -2.86 -11.36
C ILE A 628 21.63 -2.65 -12.82
N GLU A 629 21.19 -1.54 -13.39
CA GLU A 629 21.59 -1.09 -14.73
C GLU A 629 22.96 -0.42 -14.69
N PRO A 630 23.73 -0.42 -15.79
CA PRO A 630 24.94 0.39 -15.89
C PRO A 630 24.61 1.88 -15.74
N PRO A 631 25.57 2.71 -15.29
CA PRO A 631 25.34 4.14 -15.09
C PRO A 631 25.15 4.85 -16.44
N ASP A 632 23.92 5.31 -16.70
CA ASP A 632 23.63 6.19 -17.83
C ASP A 632 24.14 7.62 -17.58
N SER A 633 24.43 8.29 -18.69
CA SER A 633 24.75 9.71 -18.85
C SER A 633 23.68 10.69 -18.31
N ALA A 634 22.43 10.25 -18.17
CA ALA A 634 21.31 11.10 -17.77
C ALA A 634 21.43 11.66 -16.34
N LYS A 635 21.40 12.99 -16.23
CA LYS A 635 21.30 13.72 -14.96
C LYS A 635 19.86 13.71 -14.41
N ALA A 636 19.39 12.53 -14.02
CA ALA A 636 18.12 12.39 -13.31
C ALA A 636 18.14 13.20 -11.98
N SER A 637 17.01 13.83 -11.64
CA SER A 637 16.83 14.63 -10.42
C SER A 637 15.41 14.47 -9.87
N THR A 638 15.22 14.79 -8.59
CA THR A 638 13.96 14.64 -7.86
C THR A 638 12.93 15.70 -8.26
N LEU A 639 11.75 15.27 -8.71
CA LEU A 639 10.67 16.12 -9.22
C LEU A 639 9.31 15.63 -8.69
N GLY A 640 8.32 16.54 -8.57
CA GLY A 640 7.00 16.21 -8.04
C GLY A 640 6.97 15.89 -6.54
N THR A 641 7.88 16.47 -5.74
CA THR A 641 7.98 16.24 -4.29
C THR A 641 7.87 17.54 -3.48
N LYS A 642 8.07 17.45 -2.16
CA LYS A 642 8.19 18.61 -1.25
C LYS A 642 9.63 19.09 -0.98
N TYR A 643 10.64 18.45 -1.58
CA TYR A 643 12.05 18.58 -1.18
C TYR A 643 12.90 19.53 -2.06
N GLN A 644 12.31 20.31 -2.97
CA GLN A 644 13.06 21.12 -3.95
C GLN A 644 13.77 22.33 -3.31
N GLU A 645 13.17 22.97 -2.31
CA GLU A 645 13.79 24.07 -1.54
C GLU A 645 14.81 23.55 -0.50
N LEU A 646 14.84 22.24 -0.24
CA LEU A 646 15.63 21.64 0.82
C LEU A 646 17.13 21.63 0.50
N LYS A 647 17.94 22.23 1.37
CA LYS A 647 19.40 22.35 1.17
C LYS A 647 20.15 22.11 2.47
N GLY A 648 21.16 21.24 2.45
CA GLY A 648 22.02 21.01 3.62
C GLY A 648 22.75 22.29 4.07
N ALA A 649 22.84 22.54 5.38
CA ALA A 649 23.57 23.68 5.94
C ALA A 649 25.09 23.59 5.68
N VAL A 650 25.57 22.37 5.46
CA VAL A 650 26.96 22.00 5.21
C VAL A 650 27.07 21.16 3.94
N LYS A 651 28.30 20.93 3.46
CA LYS A 651 28.51 19.94 2.39
C LYS A 651 28.20 18.54 2.91
N THR A 652 27.47 17.77 2.12
CA THR A 652 26.93 16.44 2.47
C THR A 652 27.58 15.30 1.68
N ASN A 653 28.13 15.62 0.50
CA ASN A 653 28.61 14.65 -0.46
C ASN A 653 29.64 15.26 -1.43
N ASN A 654 30.35 14.38 -2.15
CA ASN A 654 31.03 14.73 -3.38
C ASN A 654 30.05 14.55 -4.56
N PRO A 655 29.60 15.63 -5.24
CA PRO A 655 28.66 15.52 -6.35
C PRO A 655 29.29 14.93 -7.62
N ASN A 656 30.63 14.83 -7.65
CA ASN A 656 31.42 14.30 -8.75
C ASN A 656 31.97 12.87 -8.47
N LYS A 657 31.56 12.21 -7.36
CA LYS A 657 31.81 10.76 -7.21
C LYS A 657 30.97 10.05 -8.30
N PRO A 658 31.57 9.20 -9.15
CA PRO A 658 30.82 8.50 -10.20
C PRO A 658 29.75 7.61 -9.57
N VAL A 659 28.70 7.34 -10.34
CA VAL A 659 27.70 6.30 -10.03
C VAL A 659 28.18 5.00 -10.65
N ASP A 660 28.22 3.92 -9.88
CA ASP A 660 28.60 2.57 -10.31
C ASP A 660 27.45 1.80 -10.98
N GLY A 661 26.20 2.15 -10.66
CA GLY A 661 25.00 1.56 -11.27
C GLY A 661 23.70 2.22 -10.83
N ILE A 662 22.63 1.98 -11.57
CA ILE A 662 21.29 2.54 -11.35
C ILE A 662 20.31 1.43 -10.94
N ILE A 663 19.56 1.66 -9.87
CA ILE A 663 18.54 0.75 -9.34
C ILE A 663 17.18 1.43 -9.49
N LYS A 664 16.36 0.95 -10.42
CA LYS A 664 14.99 1.45 -10.61
C LYS A 664 14.03 0.73 -9.67
N MET A 665 13.07 1.48 -9.14
CA MET A 665 12.09 1.03 -8.16
C MET A 665 10.71 1.56 -8.57
N GLU A 666 9.96 0.77 -9.35
CA GLU A 666 8.54 1.05 -9.57
C GLU A 666 7.73 0.64 -8.34
N LEU A 667 7.06 1.61 -7.70
CA LEU A 667 6.22 1.39 -6.53
C LEU A 667 4.77 1.15 -6.97
N PHE A 668 4.17 0.02 -6.57
CA PHE A 668 2.84 -0.38 -7.01
C PHE A 668 2.14 -1.31 -6.01
N GLY A 669 0.83 -1.51 -6.16
CA GLY A 669 0.04 -2.41 -5.31
C GLY A 669 -1.14 -3.04 -6.05
N TYR A 670 -1.69 -4.12 -5.48
CA TYR A 670 -2.91 -4.77 -5.93
C TYR A 670 -3.92 -4.77 -4.78
N MET A 671 -4.90 -3.86 -4.85
CA MET A 671 -5.80 -3.54 -3.73
C MET A 671 -6.77 -4.68 -3.40
N ASP A 672 -7.36 -5.38 -4.38
CA ASP A 672 -8.34 -6.47 -4.17
C ASP A 672 -7.82 -7.63 -3.30
N ARG A 673 -6.49 -7.77 -3.20
CA ARG A 673 -5.78 -8.75 -2.36
C ARG A 673 -4.84 -8.12 -1.34
N TYR A 674 -4.78 -6.79 -1.30
CA TYR A 674 -3.86 -5.98 -0.51
C TYR A 674 -2.43 -6.56 -0.50
N ILE A 675 -1.83 -6.67 -1.70
CA ILE A 675 -0.43 -7.08 -1.87
C ILE A 675 0.33 -5.90 -2.47
N TRP A 676 1.46 -5.54 -1.87
CA TRP A 676 2.25 -4.39 -2.30
C TRP A 676 3.61 -4.79 -2.86
N PHE A 677 4.08 -4.05 -3.86
CA PHE A 677 5.18 -4.44 -4.72
C PHE A 677 6.20 -3.31 -4.88
N ILE A 678 7.45 -3.73 -5.06
CA ILE A 678 8.46 -2.96 -5.79
C ILE A 678 8.80 -3.81 -7.02
N ASN A 679 8.92 -3.22 -8.22
CA ASN A 679 9.31 -3.95 -9.45
C ASN A 679 8.51 -5.27 -9.65
N GLY A 680 7.19 -5.22 -9.45
CA GLY A 680 6.27 -6.37 -9.61
C GLY A 680 6.44 -7.54 -8.63
N LEU A 681 7.32 -7.45 -7.62
CA LEU A 681 7.52 -8.50 -6.62
C LEU A 681 7.35 -7.98 -5.18
N PRO A 682 6.65 -8.72 -4.30
CA PRO A 682 6.66 -8.47 -2.87
C PRO A 682 7.96 -9.00 -2.26
N GLU A 683 8.38 -8.42 -1.13
CA GLU A 683 9.66 -8.73 -0.45
C GLU A 683 9.90 -10.23 -0.25
N TYR A 684 8.94 -10.95 0.33
CA TYR A 684 8.99 -12.40 0.57
C TYR A 684 9.06 -13.29 -0.71
N LYS A 685 9.00 -12.69 -1.92
CA LYS A 685 9.26 -13.36 -3.22
C LYS A 685 10.49 -12.79 -3.94
N ALA A 686 11.01 -11.64 -3.50
CA ALA A 686 12.18 -11.02 -4.09
C ALA A 686 13.47 -11.80 -3.75
N LYS A 687 14.57 -11.42 -4.39
CA LYS A 687 15.91 -11.81 -3.96
C LYS A 687 16.61 -10.58 -3.39
N PRO A 688 17.61 -10.74 -2.50
CA PRO A 688 18.42 -9.62 -2.07
C PRO A 688 19.08 -8.90 -3.25
N ILE A 689 19.06 -7.57 -3.21
CA ILE A 689 19.74 -6.73 -4.20
C ILE A 689 21.21 -6.68 -3.79
N LEU A 690 22.04 -7.37 -4.57
CA LEU A 690 23.46 -7.50 -4.31
C LEU A 690 24.19 -6.18 -4.60
N ILE A 691 24.95 -5.70 -3.62
CA ILE A 691 25.72 -4.45 -3.71
C ILE A 691 27.18 -4.66 -3.33
N GLU A 692 28.09 -3.95 -4.01
CA GLU A 692 29.53 -3.96 -3.72
C GLU A 692 29.90 -2.86 -2.72
N PRO A 693 30.92 -3.05 -1.86
CA PRO A 693 31.38 -2.03 -0.92
C PRO A 693 32.16 -0.89 -1.59
N GLY A 694 32.05 0.32 -1.02
CA GLY A 694 32.78 1.53 -1.43
C GLY A 694 32.26 2.23 -2.69
N LYS A 695 31.20 1.69 -3.29
CA LYS A 695 30.57 2.17 -4.53
C LYS A 695 29.60 3.33 -4.27
N ARG A 696 28.98 3.83 -5.34
CA ARG A 696 27.78 4.67 -5.28
C ARG A 696 26.72 4.11 -6.22
N TYR A 697 25.53 3.80 -5.70
CA TYR A 697 24.39 3.45 -6.54
C TYR A 697 23.39 4.61 -6.58
N ARG A 698 22.77 4.83 -7.74
CA ARG A 698 21.63 5.75 -7.87
C ARG A 698 20.34 4.95 -7.77
N ILE A 699 19.46 5.32 -6.84
CA ILE A 699 18.12 4.79 -6.76
C ILE A 699 17.13 5.77 -7.42
N ILE A 700 16.22 5.23 -8.23
CA ILE A 700 15.17 6.00 -8.91
C ILE A 700 13.82 5.38 -8.53
N PHE A 701 13.06 6.11 -7.73
CA PHE A 701 11.69 5.76 -7.37
C PHE A 701 10.73 6.34 -8.40
N THR A 702 9.85 5.51 -8.94
CA THR A 702 8.72 5.95 -9.78
C THR A 702 7.44 5.43 -9.14
N ASN A 703 6.61 6.33 -8.63
CA ASN A 703 5.36 5.94 -7.97
C ASN A 703 4.23 5.80 -9.00
N ASN A 704 3.95 4.56 -9.39
CA ASN A 704 2.90 4.21 -10.34
C ASN A 704 1.52 4.02 -9.66
N SER A 705 1.45 4.13 -8.33
CA SER A 705 0.21 4.00 -7.55
C SER A 705 -0.41 5.35 -7.19
N MET A 706 -1.64 5.31 -6.63
CA MET A 706 -2.33 6.48 -6.08
C MET A 706 -1.90 6.80 -4.63
N MET A 707 -1.22 5.89 -3.95
CA MET A 707 -0.83 6.06 -2.54
C MET A 707 0.55 6.73 -2.39
N ARG A 708 0.77 7.42 -1.27
CA ARG A 708 2.07 8.02 -0.90
C ARG A 708 2.96 6.98 -0.24
N HIS A 709 4.23 6.93 -0.64
CA HIS A 709 5.19 5.96 -0.10
C HIS A 709 6.41 6.65 0.52
N PRO A 710 6.50 6.75 1.86
CA PRO A 710 7.73 7.15 2.56
C PRO A 710 8.75 6.00 2.55
N MET A 711 9.67 5.99 1.59
CA MET A 711 10.66 4.94 1.44
C MET A 711 11.86 5.14 2.38
N HIS A 712 12.07 4.24 3.34
CA HIS A 712 13.15 4.24 4.33
C HIS A 712 14.26 3.24 3.97
N ILE A 713 15.53 3.64 4.15
CA ILE A 713 16.73 2.78 3.99
C ILE A 713 17.50 2.65 5.31
N HIS A 714 17.80 1.40 5.70
CA HIS A 714 18.57 1.10 6.90
C HIS A 714 20.08 1.22 6.62
N GLY A 715 20.87 1.63 7.61
CA GLY A 715 22.34 1.65 7.55
C GLY A 715 22.96 2.60 6.52
N HIS A 716 22.17 3.46 5.85
CA HIS A 716 22.64 4.32 4.77
C HIS A 716 21.95 5.69 4.80
N TRP A 717 22.54 6.65 4.08
CA TRP A 717 21.89 7.91 3.73
C TRP A 717 21.55 7.95 2.25
N PHE A 718 20.34 8.40 1.92
CA PHE A 718 20.03 8.97 0.62
C PHE A 718 20.61 10.37 0.50
N ILE A 719 21.43 10.60 -0.53
CA ILE A 719 21.83 11.91 -1.02
C ILE A 719 20.78 12.31 -2.05
N LEU A 720 19.76 13.08 -1.63
CA LEU A 720 18.64 13.42 -2.49
C LEU A 720 19.09 14.36 -3.62
N ARG A 721 18.99 13.91 -4.87
CA ARG A 721 19.46 14.66 -6.05
C ARG A 721 18.43 15.72 -6.45
N ASN A 722 18.37 16.81 -5.69
CA ASN A 722 17.44 17.92 -5.92
C ASN A 722 18.08 19.16 -6.56
N GLY A 723 19.41 19.17 -6.73
CA GLY A 723 20.12 20.15 -7.56
C GLY A 723 21.08 21.09 -6.82
N HIS A 724 21.19 20.98 -5.49
CA HIS A 724 22.12 21.76 -4.67
C HIS A 724 23.55 21.17 -4.65
N GLY A 725 23.78 20.04 -5.33
CA GLY A 725 25.09 19.50 -5.67
C GLY A 725 25.82 18.96 -4.45
N SER A 726 26.88 19.63 -3.99
CA SER A 726 27.55 19.26 -2.73
C SER A 726 26.71 19.54 -1.49
N TYR A 727 25.58 20.24 -1.63
CA TYR A 727 24.62 20.57 -0.58
C TYR A 727 23.25 19.88 -0.79
N ASP A 728 23.16 18.93 -1.74
CA ASP A 728 22.03 17.98 -1.84
C ASP A 728 21.79 17.35 -0.44
N PRO A 729 20.57 17.36 0.11
CA PRO A 729 20.34 16.98 1.50
C PRO A 729 20.52 15.48 1.75
N LEU A 730 20.91 15.13 2.98
CA LEU A 730 20.93 13.75 3.46
C LEU A 730 19.58 13.43 4.11
N LEU A 731 18.96 12.33 3.68
CA LEU A 731 17.69 11.81 4.18
C LEU A 731 17.85 10.30 4.41
N HIS A 732 17.20 9.75 5.43
CA HIS A 732 17.04 8.30 5.59
C HIS A 732 15.68 7.80 5.08
N THR A 733 14.72 8.71 4.88
CA THR A 733 13.34 8.43 4.44
C THR A 733 12.90 9.46 3.40
N ILE A 734 12.39 9.01 2.24
CA ILE A 734 11.92 9.88 1.15
C ILE A 734 10.45 9.59 0.88
N GLU A 735 9.56 10.56 1.12
CA GLU A 735 8.17 10.48 0.64
C GLU A 735 8.13 10.67 -0.88
N VAL A 736 7.53 9.70 -1.57
CA VAL A 736 7.33 9.71 -3.03
C VAL A 736 5.84 9.87 -3.32
N PRO A 737 5.37 11.08 -3.69
CA PRO A 737 3.97 11.32 -4.05
C PRO A 737 3.50 10.50 -5.26
N PRO A 738 2.17 10.35 -5.45
CA PRO A 738 1.59 9.69 -6.61
C PRO A 738 2.09 10.31 -7.92
N GLY A 739 2.52 9.48 -8.87
CA GLY A 739 3.03 9.92 -10.18
C GLY A 739 4.35 10.71 -10.14
N ALA A 740 5.00 10.84 -8.98
CA ALA A 740 6.27 11.54 -8.84
C ALA A 740 7.47 10.61 -9.11
N THR A 741 8.61 11.24 -9.42
CA THR A 741 9.90 10.57 -9.59
C THR A 741 10.92 11.16 -8.62
N ALA A 742 11.34 10.36 -7.63
CA ALA A 742 12.36 10.75 -6.67
C ALA A 742 13.69 10.05 -6.97
N VAL A 743 14.79 10.79 -6.91
CA VAL A 743 16.12 10.35 -7.32
C VAL A 743 17.11 10.64 -6.19
N ALA A 744 17.77 9.60 -5.71
CA ALA A 744 18.82 9.71 -4.70
C ALA A 744 20.05 8.89 -5.10
N ASP A 745 21.22 9.31 -4.64
CA ASP A 745 22.42 8.48 -4.65
C ASP A 745 22.64 7.94 -3.23
N PHE A 746 23.09 6.69 -3.07
CA PHE A 746 23.61 6.19 -1.79
C PHE A 746 25.00 5.58 -1.97
N ASP A 747 25.85 5.77 -0.96
CA ASP A 747 27.23 5.30 -0.94
C ASP A 747 27.34 4.04 -0.07
N THR A 748 27.94 2.97 -0.58
CA THR A 748 27.92 1.64 0.07
C THR A 748 29.03 1.47 1.10
N GLU A 749 28.88 2.19 2.21
CA GLU A 749 29.91 2.41 3.22
C GLU A 749 29.61 1.68 4.56
N ALA A 750 28.49 0.96 4.65
CA ALA A 750 28.08 0.17 5.80
C ALA A 750 27.89 -1.31 5.41
N SER A 751 28.93 -2.13 5.58
CA SER A 751 28.90 -3.56 5.21
C SER A 751 27.89 -4.34 6.07
N GLY A 752 27.18 -5.28 5.45
CA GLY A 752 26.21 -6.12 6.12
C GLY A 752 25.04 -6.51 5.23
N GLN A 753 23.88 -6.63 5.85
CA GLN A 753 22.60 -6.90 5.21
C GLN A 753 21.55 -5.97 5.79
N TRP A 754 20.83 -5.26 4.92
CA TRP A 754 20.08 -4.06 5.29
C TRP A 754 18.69 -4.08 4.70
N PHE A 755 17.71 -3.66 5.50
CA PHE A 755 16.33 -3.56 5.06
C PHE A 755 16.06 -2.23 4.35
N PHE A 756 15.13 -2.24 3.41
CA PHE A 756 14.68 -1.08 2.66
C PHE A 756 13.18 -1.23 2.40
N HIS A 757 12.35 -0.30 2.89
CA HIS A 757 10.90 -0.51 2.91
C HIS A 757 10.09 0.79 2.82
N CYS A 758 8.81 0.66 2.52
CA CYS A 758 7.85 1.74 2.74
C CYS A 758 7.54 1.86 4.25
N HIS A 759 7.52 3.08 4.80
CA HIS A 759 7.18 3.33 6.19
C HIS A 759 5.67 3.44 6.45
N HIS A 760 4.85 3.21 5.42
CA HIS A 760 3.45 2.85 5.59
C HIS A 760 3.43 1.37 6.03
N LEU A 761 3.33 1.11 7.34
CA LEU A 761 3.59 -0.19 8.00
C LEU A 761 2.89 -1.37 7.31
N LEU A 762 1.65 -1.15 6.89
CA LEU A 762 0.83 -2.17 6.26
C LEU A 762 1.24 -2.44 4.79
N HIS A 763 1.83 -1.46 4.07
CA HIS A 763 2.46 -1.71 2.77
C HIS A 763 3.73 -2.55 2.93
N MET A 764 4.57 -2.24 3.92
CA MET A 764 5.76 -3.04 4.24
C MET A 764 5.39 -4.49 4.53
N THR A 765 4.48 -4.70 5.49
CA THR A 765 4.06 -6.04 5.93
C THR A 765 3.38 -6.84 4.79
N ALA A 766 2.73 -6.15 3.85
CA ALA A 766 2.11 -6.74 2.67
C ALA A 766 3.04 -6.88 1.45
N GLY A 767 4.30 -6.43 1.52
CA GLY A 767 5.35 -6.74 0.54
C GLY A 767 6.18 -5.58 -0.01
N MET A 768 5.91 -4.30 0.30
CA MET A 768 6.69 -3.16 -0.22
C MET A 768 8.02 -2.97 0.51
N ALA A 769 8.91 -3.93 0.34
CA ALA A 769 10.26 -3.91 0.88
C ALA A 769 11.26 -4.72 0.04
N ARG A 770 12.54 -4.59 0.40
CA ARG A 770 13.70 -5.31 -0.10
C ARG A 770 14.77 -5.45 0.97
N VAL A 771 15.69 -6.35 0.69
CA VAL A 771 16.95 -6.51 1.41
C VAL A 771 18.09 -6.13 0.46
N PHE A 772 18.91 -5.15 0.85
CA PHE A 772 20.21 -4.90 0.24
C PHE A 772 21.25 -5.78 0.94
N GLN A 773 21.97 -6.60 0.18
CA GLN A 773 22.94 -7.54 0.73
C GLN A 773 24.32 -7.26 0.13
N TYR A 774 25.31 -7.01 0.99
CA TYR A 774 26.68 -6.79 0.52
C TYR A 774 27.30 -8.10 0.03
N THR A 775 28.04 -8.07 -1.07
CA THR A 775 28.84 -9.23 -1.50
C THR A 775 29.79 -9.72 -0.41
N THR A 776 30.33 -8.80 0.41
CA THR A 776 31.23 -9.09 1.53
C THR A 776 30.62 -9.99 2.61
N ILE A 777 29.35 -9.80 2.98
CA ILE A 777 28.75 -10.62 4.05
C ILE A 777 28.52 -12.07 3.57
N ILE A 778 28.33 -12.26 2.26
CA ILE A 778 28.25 -13.58 1.63
C ILE A 778 29.63 -14.26 1.59
N GLU A 779 30.70 -13.51 1.28
CA GLU A 779 32.08 -14.03 1.34
C GLU A 779 32.45 -14.49 2.77
N ILE A 780 32.08 -13.71 3.79
CA ILE A 780 32.37 -14.02 5.19
C ILE A 780 31.52 -15.20 5.67
N ALA A 781 30.22 -15.25 5.35
CA ALA A 781 29.33 -16.37 5.70
C ALA A 781 29.72 -17.71 5.06
N ASN A 782 30.42 -17.67 3.91
CA ASN A 782 31.00 -18.84 3.26
C ASN A 782 32.45 -19.14 3.70
N GLY A 783 33.03 -18.34 4.59
CA GLY A 783 34.41 -18.49 5.07
C GLY A 783 35.49 -18.19 4.03
N THR A 784 35.14 -17.63 2.87
CA THR A 784 36.12 -17.24 1.83
C THR A 784 36.79 -15.90 2.15
N ARG A 785 36.24 -15.14 3.10
CA ARG A 785 36.75 -13.88 3.61
C ARG A 785 36.71 -13.83 5.13
N LYS A 786 37.63 -13.08 5.74
CA LYS A 786 37.59 -12.73 7.17
C LYS A 786 36.77 -11.45 7.39
N PRO A 787 36.06 -11.31 8.52
CA PRO A 787 35.44 -10.06 8.92
C PRO A 787 36.45 -8.90 8.93
N ASP A 788 36.02 -7.71 8.51
CA ASP A 788 36.75 -6.47 8.75
C ASP A 788 35.98 -5.64 9.80
N ASN A 789 36.67 -5.12 10.82
CA ASN A 789 36.07 -4.31 11.89
C ASN A 789 36.77 -2.95 11.99
N TYR A 790 36.12 -1.88 11.52
CA TYR A 790 36.62 -0.50 11.56
C TYR A 790 35.50 0.54 11.47
N ALA A 791 35.77 1.74 12.00
CA ALA A 791 34.98 2.94 11.73
C ALA A 791 35.88 4.12 11.35
N TYR A 792 35.45 4.93 10.37
CA TYR A 792 36.19 6.08 9.84
C TYR A 792 35.24 7.26 9.58
N GLN A 793 35.48 8.46 10.12
CA GLN A 793 34.67 9.63 9.77
C GLN A 793 35.05 10.14 8.37
N GLN A 794 34.06 10.42 7.52
CA GLN A 794 34.30 11.12 6.26
C GLN A 794 34.48 12.63 6.46
N ALA A 795 34.75 13.37 5.38
CA ALA A 795 34.75 14.83 5.37
C ALA A 795 33.34 15.47 5.54
N TYR A 796 32.33 14.69 5.96
CA TYR A 796 30.93 15.07 6.04
C TYR A 796 30.36 14.72 7.42
N ILE A 797 29.46 15.56 7.92
CA ILE A 797 28.76 15.36 9.20
C ILE A 797 27.77 14.19 9.06
N ASN A 798 27.56 13.44 10.15
CA ASN A 798 26.70 12.25 10.22
C ASN A 798 27.02 11.13 9.22
N ARG A 799 28.18 11.19 8.53
CA ARG A 799 28.66 10.19 7.58
C ARG A 799 29.97 9.54 8.04
N PRO A 800 29.94 8.70 9.08
CA PRO A 800 30.94 7.66 9.26
C PRO A 800 30.84 6.61 8.15
N ILE A 801 31.96 5.97 7.83
CA ILE A 801 32.01 4.61 7.29
C ILE A 801 32.02 3.71 8.53
N VAL A 802 30.97 2.91 8.75
CA VAL A 802 30.86 1.96 9.87
C VAL A 802 30.85 0.56 9.31
N ARG A 803 31.90 -0.22 9.57
CA ARG A 803 31.99 -1.60 9.13
C ARG A 803 32.45 -2.45 10.29
N GLU A 804 31.48 -3.03 10.98
CA GLU A 804 31.70 -3.94 12.10
C GLU A 804 31.08 -5.27 11.72
N ASP A 805 31.80 -6.05 10.89
CA ASP A 805 31.28 -7.31 10.36
C ASP A 805 31.15 -8.40 11.46
N GLU A 806 31.85 -8.27 12.60
CA GLU A 806 32.04 -9.33 13.61
C GLU A 806 31.47 -9.03 15.02
N VAL A 807 30.46 -8.14 15.13
CA VAL A 807 29.88 -7.81 16.46
C VAL A 807 29.20 -9.01 17.11
N MET A 808 28.64 -9.92 16.32
CA MET A 808 28.04 -11.18 16.76
C MET A 808 28.31 -12.31 15.75
N PRO A 809 28.28 -13.60 16.17
CA PRO A 809 28.37 -14.74 15.24
C PRO A 809 27.32 -14.66 14.13
N LEU A 810 27.75 -14.86 12.89
CA LEU A 810 26.88 -14.76 11.72
C LEU A 810 25.87 -15.92 11.65
N ASP A 811 24.58 -15.60 11.68
CA ASP A 811 23.55 -16.60 11.38
C ASP A 811 23.41 -16.82 9.88
N ALA A 812 23.97 -17.94 9.41
CA ALA A 812 23.95 -18.30 8.01
C ALA A 812 22.52 -18.56 7.45
N SER A 813 21.47 -18.72 8.27
CA SER A 813 20.10 -18.79 7.75
C SER A 813 19.60 -17.41 7.32
N LEU A 814 19.86 -16.37 8.12
CA LEU A 814 19.47 -14.99 7.82
C LEU A 814 20.18 -14.44 6.57
N ILE A 815 21.38 -14.94 6.26
CA ILE A 815 22.15 -14.50 5.06
C ILE A 815 21.73 -15.28 3.80
N LYS A 816 21.29 -16.54 3.93
CA LYS A 816 20.85 -17.36 2.78
C LYS A 816 19.40 -17.11 2.38
N HIS A 817 18.54 -16.84 3.37
CA HIS A 817 17.11 -16.65 3.20
C HIS A 817 16.61 -15.45 4.04
N PRO A 818 17.14 -14.24 3.84
CA PRO A 818 16.60 -13.06 4.51
C PRO A 818 15.17 -12.81 4.05
N ALA A 819 14.28 -12.57 5.02
CA ALA A 819 12.90 -12.20 4.78
C ALA A 819 12.39 -11.44 6.00
N GLY A 820 12.19 -10.12 5.87
CA GLY A 820 11.63 -9.28 6.94
C GLY A 820 10.19 -9.65 7.26
N HIS A 821 9.48 -10.24 6.29
CA HIS A 821 8.09 -10.67 6.45
C HIS A 821 7.89 -12.11 5.97
N HIS A 822 6.96 -12.81 6.61
CA HIS A 822 6.59 -14.17 6.25
C HIS A 822 5.17 -14.20 5.67
N GLN A 823 4.88 -15.19 4.82
CA GLN A 823 3.55 -15.34 4.24
C GLN A 823 2.53 -15.79 5.30
N GLY A 824 1.80 -14.84 5.87
CA GLY A 824 0.68 -15.11 6.77
C GLY A 824 -0.44 -15.92 6.11
N PHE A 825 -1.14 -16.73 6.89
CA PHE A 825 -2.36 -17.42 6.44
C PHE A 825 -3.57 -16.49 6.54
N TYR A 826 -4.19 -16.18 5.41
CA TYR A 826 -5.37 -15.31 5.38
C TYR A 826 -6.64 -16.09 5.05
N ARG A 827 -7.75 -15.67 5.65
CA ARG A 827 -9.10 -16.20 5.38
C ARG A 827 -10.02 -15.05 4.97
N SER A 828 -10.78 -15.27 3.91
CA SER A 828 -11.87 -14.41 3.47
C SER A 828 -13.07 -15.30 3.16
N SER A 829 -14.19 -15.10 3.85
CA SER A 829 -15.43 -15.82 3.57
C SER A 829 -16.50 -14.83 3.18
N TYR A 830 -17.03 -15.00 1.97
CA TYR A 830 -18.08 -14.16 1.41
C TYR A 830 -19.34 -15.00 1.26
N ILE A 831 -20.48 -14.49 1.71
CA ILE A 831 -21.79 -15.12 1.52
C ILE A 831 -22.78 -14.08 1.00
N GLU A 832 -23.58 -14.47 0.02
CA GLU A 832 -24.70 -13.72 -0.51
C GLU A 832 -25.97 -14.54 -0.29
N LEU A 833 -27.01 -13.88 0.19
CA LEU A 833 -28.33 -14.46 0.38
C LEU A 833 -29.35 -13.58 -0.34
N GLY A 834 -30.03 -14.16 -1.33
CA GLY A 834 -31.03 -13.51 -2.16
C GLY A 834 -32.40 -14.17 -2.08
N GLU A 835 -33.44 -13.41 -2.39
CA GLU A 835 -34.82 -13.88 -2.58
C GLU A 835 -35.39 -13.26 -3.86
N ASP A 836 -35.91 -14.11 -4.76
CA ASP A 836 -36.75 -13.69 -5.89
C ASP A 836 -38.23 -13.74 -5.42
N PRO A 837 -38.90 -12.58 -5.26
CA PRO A 837 -40.26 -12.50 -4.76
C PRO A 837 -41.34 -12.81 -5.83
N PHE A 838 -40.96 -12.94 -7.10
CA PHE A 838 -41.85 -13.24 -8.22
C PHE A 838 -41.93 -14.75 -8.46
N HIS A 839 -40.80 -15.44 -8.39
CA HIS A 839 -40.70 -16.90 -8.53
C HIS A 839 -40.77 -17.65 -7.20
N ASN A 840 -40.64 -16.97 -6.05
CA ASN A 840 -40.58 -17.57 -4.71
C ASN A 840 -39.39 -18.55 -4.60
N ALA A 841 -38.23 -18.10 -5.07
CA ALA A 841 -36.95 -18.80 -4.98
C ALA A 841 -36.00 -18.06 -4.02
N GLN A 842 -35.05 -18.79 -3.44
CA GLN A 842 -33.97 -18.22 -2.63
C GLN A 842 -32.64 -18.62 -3.25
N GLU A 843 -31.68 -17.71 -3.26
CA GLU A 843 -30.37 -17.90 -3.88
C GLU A 843 -29.27 -17.77 -2.81
N MET A 844 -28.28 -18.66 -2.88
CA MET A 844 -27.10 -18.56 -2.03
C MET A 844 -25.81 -18.71 -2.85
N THR A 845 -25.04 -17.63 -2.91
CA THR A 845 -23.65 -17.64 -3.40
C THR A 845 -22.68 -17.60 -2.22
N PHE A 846 -21.61 -18.38 -2.28
CA PHE A 846 -20.58 -18.45 -1.23
C PHE A 846 -19.19 -18.50 -1.86
N ARG A 847 -18.25 -17.68 -1.37
CA ARG A 847 -16.85 -17.67 -1.83
C ARG A 847 -15.91 -17.61 -0.63
N GLY A 848 -15.40 -18.77 -0.25
CA GLY A 848 -14.32 -18.93 0.71
C GLY A 848 -12.96 -18.96 0.03
N LEU A 849 -12.00 -18.20 0.56
CA LEU A 849 -10.61 -18.16 0.11
C LEU A 849 -9.67 -18.26 1.32
N TYR A 850 -8.91 -19.35 1.41
CA TYR A 850 -8.15 -19.74 2.60
C TYR A 850 -6.69 -20.07 2.24
N GLY A 851 -5.74 -19.29 2.74
CA GLY A 851 -4.30 -19.52 2.50
C GLY A 851 -3.48 -18.24 2.36
N PRO A 852 -2.15 -18.35 2.23
CA PRO A 852 -1.25 -17.23 1.95
C PRO A 852 -1.56 -16.52 0.63
N ASP A 853 -0.92 -15.38 0.38
CA ASP A 853 -1.17 -14.51 -0.78
C ASP A 853 -1.15 -15.25 -2.14
N TYR A 854 -0.24 -16.21 -2.32
CA TYR A 854 -0.01 -16.90 -3.60
C TYR A 854 -0.71 -18.26 -3.75
N ASN A 855 -1.14 -18.90 -2.66
CA ASN A 855 -1.69 -20.26 -2.67
C ASN A 855 -2.93 -20.28 -1.78
N LYS A 856 -4.10 -20.62 -2.32
CA LYS A 856 -5.36 -20.63 -1.55
C LYS A 856 -6.20 -21.86 -1.89
N LEU A 857 -6.89 -22.40 -0.89
CA LEU A 857 -8.08 -23.20 -1.12
C LEU A 857 -9.23 -22.25 -1.43
N GLN A 858 -9.80 -22.37 -2.63
CA GLN A 858 -11.05 -21.74 -3.02
C GLN A 858 -12.18 -22.75 -2.80
N LEU A 859 -13.13 -22.39 -1.93
CA LEU A 859 -14.46 -22.99 -1.88
C LEU A 859 -15.40 -22.00 -2.54
N TYR A 860 -16.03 -22.37 -3.64
CA TYR A 860 -16.97 -21.49 -4.34
C TYR A 860 -18.28 -22.23 -4.60
N THR A 861 -19.39 -21.59 -4.29
CA THR A 861 -20.74 -22.04 -4.61
C THR A 861 -21.41 -20.86 -5.28
N GLU A 862 -21.94 -21.10 -6.47
CA GLU A 862 -22.52 -20.07 -7.30
C GLU A 862 -23.99 -20.39 -7.49
N ASP A 863 -24.82 -19.45 -7.06
CA ASP A 863 -26.26 -19.37 -7.26
C ASP A 863 -26.96 -20.69 -6.90
N ALA A 864 -26.74 -21.15 -5.66
CA ALA A 864 -27.44 -22.34 -5.15
C ALA A 864 -28.93 -22.01 -4.96
N GLU A 865 -29.75 -22.51 -5.87
CA GLU A 865 -31.20 -22.31 -5.93
C GLU A 865 -31.90 -23.17 -4.86
N ILE A 866 -32.67 -22.50 -4.00
CA ILE A 866 -33.44 -23.10 -2.91
C ILE A 866 -34.92 -22.76 -3.12
N TYR A 867 -35.67 -23.70 -3.70
CA TYR A 867 -37.11 -23.56 -3.89
C TYR A 867 -37.88 -24.15 -2.71
N LYS A 868 -38.73 -23.33 -2.07
CA LYS A 868 -39.58 -23.74 -0.92
C LYS A 868 -38.82 -24.44 0.22
N GLY A 869 -37.52 -24.17 0.37
CA GLY A 869 -36.64 -24.77 1.38
C GLY A 869 -35.96 -26.08 0.98
N THR A 870 -36.09 -26.52 -0.28
CA THR A 870 -35.33 -27.62 -0.87
C THR A 870 -34.27 -27.05 -1.81
N VAL A 871 -33.02 -27.53 -1.74
CA VAL A 871 -32.00 -27.19 -2.75
C VAL A 871 -32.38 -27.89 -4.06
N GLU A 872 -32.54 -27.13 -5.14
CA GLU A 872 -32.83 -27.69 -6.47
C GLU A 872 -31.57 -27.72 -7.35
N ASN A 873 -30.75 -26.66 -7.30
CA ASN A 873 -29.47 -26.58 -8.03
C ASN A 873 -28.34 -26.13 -7.09
N ALA A 874 -27.13 -26.67 -7.25
CA ALA A 874 -25.91 -26.10 -6.64
C ALA A 874 -24.65 -26.52 -7.40
N ASP A 875 -23.89 -25.55 -7.89
CA ASP A 875 -22.60 -25.73 -8.57
C ASP A 875 -21.47 -25.38 -7.57
N ILE A 876 -20.76 -26.39 -7.03
CA ILE A 876 -19.79 -26.22 -5.92
C ILE A 876 -18.37 -26.59 -6.36
N ASP A 877 -17.51 -25.59 -6.53
CA ASP A 877 -16.08 -25.74 -6.78
C ASP A 877 -15.28 -25.91 -5.47
N VAL A 878 -14.41 -26.91 -5.44
CA VAL A 878 -13.35 -27.11 -4.44
C VAL A 878 -12.01 -27.12 -5.17
N PHE A 879 -11.41 -25.93 -5.32
CA PHE A 879 -10.23 -25.71 -6.14
C PHE A 879 -9.02 -25.25 -5.33
N TYR A 880 -7.85 -25.76 -5.69
CA TYR A 880 -6.58 -25.07 -5.40
C TYR A 880 -6.45 -23.88 -6.35
N TRP A 881 -6.16 -22.71 -5.80
CA TRP A 881 -6.01 -21.42 -6.49
C TRP A 881 -4.58 -20.92 -6.30
N HIS A 882 -3.93 -20.49 -7.37
CA HIS A 882 -2.52 -20.09 -7.38
C HIS A 882 -2.28 -18.82 -8.20
N LEU A 883 -1.77 -17.77 -7.55
CA LEU A 883 -1.46 -16.48 -8.16
C LEU A 883 -0.20 -16.57 -9.03
N ILE A 884 -0.33 -16.33 -10.34
CA ILE A 884 0.77 -16.39 -11.32
C ILE A 884 1.31 -15.01 -11.73
N SER A 885 0.50 -13.96 -11.58
CA SER A 885 0.93 -12.54 -11.64
C SER A 885 0.00 -11.70 -10.76
N GLN A 886 0.29 -10.41 -10.55
CA GLN A 886 -0.56 -9.54 -9.73
C GLN A 886 -1.99 -9.34 -10.27
N PHE A 887 -2.31 -9.81 -11.48
CA PHE A 887 -3.68 -9.78 -12.04
C PHE A 887 -4.30 -11.14 -12.29
N TRP A 888 -3.52 -12.23 -12.30
CA TRP A 888 -3.99 -13.54 -12.77
C TRP A 888 -3.62 -14.67 -11.83
N ALA A 889 -4.57 -15.55 -11.60
CA ALA A 889 -4.42 -16.80 -10.88
C ALA A 889 -4.96 -17.97 -11.73
N VAL A 890 -4.28 -19.11 -11.68
CA VAL A 890 -4.80 -20.38 -12.19
C VAL A 890 -5.49 -21.12 -11.06
N LYS A 891 -6.52 -21.91 -11.38
CA LYS A 891 -7.20 -22.76 -10.40
C LYS A 891 -7.52 -24.14 -10.95
N GLY A 892 -7.64 -25.13 -10.06
CA GLY A 892 -8.02 -26.49 -10.44
C GLY A 892 -8.25 -27.40 -9.25
N GLY A 893 -9.04 -28.45 -9.48
CA GLY A 893 -9.47 -29.38 -8.45
C GLY A 893 -10.72 -30.13 -8.90
N VAL A 894 -11.74 -30.18 -8.04
CA VAL A 894 -12.99 -30.88 -8.31
C VAL A 894 -14.19 -29.97 -8.10
N ASN A 895 -15.25 -30.29 -8.83
CA ASN A 895 -16.53 -29.63 -8.77
C ASN A 895 -17.61 -30.66 -8.46
N TYR A 896 -18.51 -30.32 -7.53
CA TYR A 896 -19.69 -31.09 -7.18
C TYR A 896 -20.92 -30.36 -7.70
N PHE A 897 -21.61 -30.99 -8.65
CA PHE A 897 -22.83 -30.46 -9.24
C PHE A 897 -24.02 -31.22 -8.68
N TYR A 898 -24.91 -30.51 -7.99
CA TYR A 898 -26.14 -31.06 -7.43
C TYR A 898 -27.36 -30.64 -8.26
N ARG A 899 -28.15 -31.64 -8.67
CA ARG A 899 -29.51 -31.49 -9.22
C ARG A 899 -30.39 -32.65 -8.76
N PRO A 900 -31.73 -32.56 -8.83
CA PRO A 900 -32.63 -33.57 -8.25
C PRO A 900 -32.55 -34.92 -8.96
N GLY A 901 -32.13 -34.94 -10.24
CA GLY A 901 -31.86 -36.15 -11.02
C GLY A 901 -30.61 -36.95 -10.60
N GLY A 902 -29.83 -36.46 -9.63
CA GLY A 902 -28.69 -37.14 -9.03
C GLY A 902 -27.39 -36.34 -9.13
N PRO A 903 -26.72 -36.04 -8.01
CA PRO A 903 -25.50 -35.25 -8.00
C PRO A 903 -24.29 -36.02 -8.56
N TYR A 904 -23.30 -35.28 -9.06
CA TYR A 904 -22.05 -35.87 -9.55
C TYR A 904 -20.83 -34.98 -9.31
N TRP A 905 -19.65 -35.63 -9.31
CA TRP A 905 -18.36 -34.95 -9.34
C TRP A 905 -17.81 -34.87 -10.77
N GLN A 906 -17.08 -33.79 -11.06
CA GLN A 906 -16.32 -33.59 -12.29
C GLN A 906 -14.99 -32.88 -11.98
N PRO A 907 -13.86 -33.26 -12.61
CA PRO A 907 -12.61 -32.49 -12.51
C PRO A 907 -12.79 -31.13 -13.18
N GLY A 908 -12.22 -30.09 -12.57
CA GLY A 908 -12.29 -28.72 -13.06
C GLY A 908 -10.93 -28.03 -13.06
N ILE A 909 -10.70 -27.17 -14.06
CA ILE A 909 -9.60 -26.21 -14.13
C ILE A 909 -10.15 -24.82 -14.47
N GLY A 910 -9.40 -23.76 -14.22
CA GLY A 910 -9.82 -22.41 -14.54
C GLY A 910 -8.73 -21.36 -14.45
N ILE A 911 -9.10 -20.14 -14.84
CA ILE A 911 -8.30 -18.93 -14.69
C ILE A 911 -9.20 -17.83 -14.12
N GLU A 912 -8.67 -17.11 -13.13
CA GLU A 912 -9.37 -16.06 -12.38
C GLU A 912 -8.47 -14.83 -12.32
N GLY A 913 -9.01 -13.63 -12.55
CA GLY A 913 -8.17 -12.44 -12.55
C GLY A 913 -8.86 -11.16 -13.03
N LEU A 914 -8.05 -10.11 -13.17
CA LEU A 914 -8.42 -8.85 -13.77
C LEU A 914 -7.88 -8.79 -15.21
N MET A 915 -8.79 -8.71 -16.17
CA MET A 915 -8.43 -8.31 -17.53
C MET A 915 -8.14 -6.79 -17.60
N PRO A 916 -7.37 -6.32 -18.59
CA PRO A 916 -7.22 -4.89 -18.88
C PRO A 916 -8.58 -4.17 -18.91
N TRP A 917 -8.60 -2.94 -18.38
CA TRP A 917 -9.82 -2.16 -18.06
C TRP A 917 -10.61 -2.63 -16.83
N TYR A 918 -10.01 -3.49 -15.99
CA TYR A 918 -10.58 -3.98 -14.73
C TYR A 918 -11.92 -4.68 -14.96
N ILE A 919 -11.91 -5.62 -15.90
CA ILE A 919 -12.99 -6.60 -16.06
C ILE A 919 -12.61 -7.80 -15.19
N ASP A 920 -13.48 -8.08 -14.23
CA ASP A 920 -13.41 -9.22 -13.31
C ASP A 920 -13.69 -10.50 -14.09
N THR A 921 -12.70 -11.37 -14.24
CA THR A 921 -12.75 -12.54 -15.11
C THR A 921 -12.65 -13.83 -14.30
N ASN A 922 -13.63 -14.72 -14.48
CA ASN A 922 -13.69 -16.04 -13.88
C ASN A 922 -14.07 -17.06 -14.96
N ILE A 923 -13.09 -17.81 -15.45
CA ILE A 923 -13.29 -18.84 -16.48
C ILE A 923 -13.00 -20.20 -15.87
N ARG A 924 -13.94 -21.14 -16.03
CA ARG A 924 -13.85 -22.51 -15.52
C ARG A 924 -14.19 -23.50 -16.62
N THR A 925 -13.50 -24.64 -16.59
CA THR A 925 -13.58 -25.69 -17.59
C THR A 925 -13.65 -27.03 -16.88
N TYR A 926 -14.71 -27.79 -17.14
CA TYR A 926 -15.01 -29.06 -16.51
C TYR A 926 -15.11 -30.18 -17.54
N TYR A 927 -14.69 -31.41 -17.18
CA TYR A 927 -14.82 -32.57 -18.06
C TYR A 927 -15.79 -33.60 -17.50
N ARG A 928 -16.80 -34.00 -18.29
CA ARG A 928 -17.85 -34.94 -17.86
C ARG A 928 -18.38 -35.75 -19.04
N ASP A 929 -18.34 -37.08 -18.91
CA ASP A 929 -18.94 -38.06 -19.84
C ASP A 929 -18.63 -37.79 -21.34
N GLY A 930 -17.36 -37.44 -21.63
CA GLY A 930 -16.87 -37.12 -22.98
C GLY A 930 -17.02 -35.65 -23.39
N SER A 931 -17.86 -34.87 -22.71
CA SER A 931 -18.05 -33.44 -22.94
C SER A 931 -17.11 -32.58 -22.08
N VAL A 932 -16.80 -31.38 -22.58
CA VAL A 932 -16.11 -30.33 -21.83
C VAL A 932 -17.08 -29.15 -21.68
N LYS A 933 -17.49 -28.82 -20.44
CA LYS A 933 -18.27 -27.61 -20.09
C LYS A 933 -17.28 -26.45 -19.90
N PHE A 934 -17.45 -25.37 -20.65
CA PHE A 934 -16.81 -24.08 -20.41
C PHE A 934 -17.84 -23.15 -19.78
N ASP A 935 -17.46 -22.50 -18.68
CA ASP A 935 -18.25 -21.48 -17.98
C ASP A 935 -17.40 -20.20 -17.88
N ILE A 936 -17.87 -19.14 -18.54
CA ILE A 936 -17.13 -17.90 -18.76
C ILE A 936 -17.94 -16.76 -18.13
N GLN A 937 -17.45 -16.23 -17.01
CA GLN A 937 -18.04 -15.09 -16.30
C GLN A 937 -17.12 -13.87 -16.44
N LEU A 938 -17.67 -12.77 -16.93
CA LEU A 938 -17.01 -11.48 -17.09
C LEU A 938 -17.89 -10.41 -16.43
N ALA A 939 -17.38 -9.76 -15.38
CA ALA A 939 -18.09 -8.71 -14.67
C ALA A 939 -17.27 -7.41 -14.60
N ARG A 940 -17.93 -6.29 -14.29
CA ARG A 940 -17.25 -5.03 -13.99
C ARG A 940 -18.06 -4.22 -13.01
N ALA A 941 -17.60 -4.18 -11.75
CA ALA A 941 -18.07 -3.20 -10.78
C ALA A 941 -17.60 -1.78 -11.18
N ASN A 942 -18.54 -0.82 -11.15
CA ASN A 942 -18.30 0.61 -11.34
C ASN A 942 -18.69 1.34 -10.05
N GLN A 943 -17.76 2.07 -9.42
CA GLN A 943 -18.07 2.85 -8.22
C GLN A 943 -18.76 4.16 -8.63
N LEU A 944 -19.98 4.41 -8.13
CA LEU A 944 -20.74 5.64 -8.41
C LEU A 944 -20.72 6.60 -7.22
N THR A 945 -20.66 6.06 -5.99
CA THR A 945 -20.36 6.78 -4.75
C THR A 945 -19.55 5.88 -3.81
N ASN A 946 -19.03 6.42 -2.71
CA ASN A 946 -18.35 5.75 -1.60
C ASN A 946 -18.93 4.34 -1.32
N ASN A 947 -20.26 4.29 -1.17
CA ASN A 947 -20.99 3.08 -0.81
C ASN A 947 -21.83 2.49 -1.95
N PHE A 948 -22.04 3.20 -3.07
CA PHE A 948 -22.94 2.75 -4.15
C PHE A 948 -22.17 2.35 -5.40
N PHE A 949 -22.36 1.11 -5.82
CA PHE A 949 -21.68 0.47 -6.94
C PHE A 949 -22.71 -0.09 -7.92
N PHE A 950 -22.37 -0.10 -9.20
CA PHE A 950 -23.17 -0.72 -10.24
C PHE A 950 -22.33 -1.75 -11.00
N VAL A 951 -22.67 -3.02 -10.85
CA VAL A 951 -22.01 -4.14 -11.52
C VAL A 951 -22.78 -4.48 -12.80
N THR A 952 -22.04 -4.57 -13.90
CA THR A 952 -22.52 -5.14 -15.16
C THR A 952 -21.79 -6.46 -15.40
N GLY A 953 -22.50 -7.56 -15.62
CA GLY A 953 -21.93 -8.88 -15.84
C GLY A 953 -22.51 -9.60 -17.05
N ILE A 954 -21.73 -10.53 -17.60
CA ILE A 954 -22.16 -11.53 -18.57
C ILE A 954 -21.59 -12.87 -18.13
N ARG A 955 -22.42 -13.91 -18.08
CA ARG A 955 -22.00 -15.31 -17.95
C ARG A 955 -22.40 -16.07 -19.21
N SER A 956 -21.56 -17.01 -19.64
CA SER A 956 -21.81 -17.85 -20.81
C SER A 956 -21.37 -19.28 -20.56
N ILE A 957 -22.26 -20.24 -20.82
CA ILE A 957 -21.98 -21.67 -20.72
C ILE A 957 -21.95 -22.27 -22.12
N LEU A 958 -20.88 -23.00 -22.44
CA LEU A 958 -20.70 -23.71 -23.72
C LEU A 958 -20.24 -25.14 -23.45
N ALA A 959 -20.52 -26.09 -24.35
CA ALA A 959 -19.97 -27.43 -24.24
C ALA A 959 -19.68 -28.14 -25.57
N THR A 960 -18.73 -29.08 -25.55
CA THR A 960 -18.28 -29.78 -26.77
C THR A 960 -19.23 -30.88 -27.24
N HIS A 961 -19.92 -31.57 -26.34
CA HIS A 961 -20.86 -32.66 -26.67
C HIS A 961 -22.17 -32.54 -25.87
N THR A 962 -23.28 -32.98 -26.48
CA THR A 962 -24.57 -33.08 -25.82
C THR A 962 -24.60 -34.29 -24.88
N VAL A 963 -24.84 -34.06 -23.58
CA VAL A 963 -25.03 -35.10 -22.56
C VAL A 963 -26.41 -34.88 -21.94
N VAL A 964 -27.43 -35.53 -22.52
CA VAL A 964 -28.85 -35.27 -22.20
C VAL A 964 -29.16 -35.49 -20.72
N LYS A 965 -28.59 -36.54 -20.10
CA LYS A 965 -28.77 -36.85 -18.67
C LYS A 965 -28.32 -35.72 -17.73
N ASN A 966 -27.40 -34.88 -18.19
CA ASN A 966 -26.78 -33.81 -17.40
C ASN A 966 -27.25 -32.42 -17.88
N GLU A 967 -28.23 -32.36 -18.80
CA GLU A 967 -28.73 -31.13 -19.42
C GLU A 967 -27.60 -30.28 -20.03
N ILE A 968 -26.63 -30.96 -20.65
CA ILE A 968 -25.54 -30.34 -21.42
C ILE A 968 -25.86 -30.47 -22.91
N GLY A 969 -25.82 -29.37 -23.65
CA GLY A 969 -25.92 -29.31 -25.10
C GLY A 969 -24.59 -29.02 -25.79
N ASN A 970 -24.34 -29.58 -26.97
CA ASN A 970 -23.27 -29.12 -27.86
C ASN A 970 -23.48 -27.65 -28.27
N GLY A 971 -22.40 -26.88 -28.28
CA GLY A 971 -22.35 -25.47 -28.66
C GLY A 971 -22.58 -24.52 -27.49
N LEU A 972 -23.13 -23.33 -27.78
CA LEU A 972 -23.62 -22.40 -26.77
C LEU A 972 -24.85 -23.01 -26.07
N ASN A 973 -24.81 -23.04 -24.74
CA ASN A 973 -25.90 -23.48 -23.88
C ASN A 973 -26.69 -22.28 -23.37
N GLN A 974 -26.04 -21.40 -22.61
CA GLN A 974 -26.68 -20.28 -21.93
C GLN A 974 -25.90 -18.97 -22.18
N MET A 975 -26.63 -17.86 -22.30
CA MET A 975 -26.11 -16.52 -22.03
C MET A 975 -26.93 -15.89 -20.91
N ARG A 976 -26.25 -15.37 -19.89
CA ARG A 976 -26.82 -14.59 -18.81
C ARG A 976 -26.31 -13.16 -18.88
N TYR A 977 -27.19 -12.18 -18.72
CA TYR A 977 -26.84 -10.77 -18.59
C TYR A 977 -27.23 -10.28 -17.19
N ILE A 978 -26.28 -9.71 -16.46
CA ILE A 978 -26.42 -9.37 -15.03
C ILE A 978 -26.31 -7.84 -14.86
N LEU A 979 -27.30 -7.24 -14.19
CA LEU A 979 -27.30 -5.84 -13.77
C LEU A 979 -27.55 -5.74 -12.26
N ARG A 980 -26.49 -5.45 -11.48
CA ARG A 980 -26.55 -5.43 -10.00
C ARG A 980 -26.10 -4.09 -9.42
N PRO A 981 -27.04 -3.17 -9.10
CA PRO A 981 -26.81 -2.12 -8.10
C PRO A 981 -26.62 -2.71 -6.69
N TYR A 982 -25.53 -2.34 -6.01
CA TYR A 982 -25.34 -2.67 -4.59
C TYR A 982 -24.92 -1.46 -3.74
N TYR A 983 -25.31 -1.48 -2.47
CA TYR A 983 -25.01 -0.45 -1.48
C TYR A 983 -24.31 -1.04 -0.24
N ARG A 984 -23.09 -0.58 0.04
CA ARG A 984 -22.25 -0.94 1.18
C ARG A 984 -22.73 -0.21 2.45
N LEU A 985 -23.41 -0.92 3.34
CA LEU A 985 -23.95 -0.36 4.59
C LEU A 985 -22.86 -0.07 5.64
N LYS A 986 -21.83 -0.90 5.67
CA LYS A 986 -20.64 -0.81 6.53
C LYS A 986 -19.53 -1.69 5.92
N PRO A 987 -18.28 -1.66 6.43
CA PRO A 987 -17.26 -2.62 6.05
C PRO A 987 -17.76 -4.07 6.11
N GLY A 988 -17.64 -4.78 4.98
CA GLY A 988 -18.07 -6.18 4.84
C GLY A 988 -19.58 -6.46 4.93
N LEU A 989 -20.46 -5.47 4.74
CA LEU A 989 -21.91 -5.71 4.61
C LEU A 989 -22.51 -4.84 3.50
N ASN A 990 -23.02 -5.50 2.45
CA ASN A 990 -23.72 -4.87 1.35
C ASN A 990 -25.19 -5.33 1.32
N ILE A 991 -26.07 -4.47 0.80
CA ILE A 991 -27.39 -4.88 0.26
C ILE A 991 -27.35 -4.72 -1.26
N PHE A 992 -28.05 -5.58 -1.99
CA PHE A 992 -28.11 -5.53 -3.44
C PHE A 992 -29.52 -5.76 -3.97
N SER A 993 -29.75 -5.26 -5.17
CA SER A 993 -30.78 -5.77 -6.07
C SER A 993 -30.06 -6.19 -7.34
N GLU A 994 -30.48 -7.31 -7.90
CA GLU A 994 -29.90 -7.91 -9.09
C GLU A 994 -31.01 -8.25 -10.07
N TYR A 995 -30.78 -7.93 -11.34
CA TYR A 995 -31.60 -8.37 -12.44
C TYR A 995 -30.76 -9.25 -13.35
N GLU A 996 -31.23 -10.46 -13.60
CA GLU A 996 -30.61 -11.39 -14.53
C GLU A 996 -31.57 -11.68 -15.70
N HIS A 997 -31.03 -11.65 -16.92
CA HIS A 997 -31.71 -12.11 -18.12
C HIS A 997 -30.99 -13.34 -18.67
N ASP A 998 -31.59 -14.52 -18.47
CA ASP A 998 -31.09 -15.80 -18.96
C ASP A 998 -31.72 -16.14 -20.31
N VAL A 999 -30.89 -16.63 -21.25
CA VAL A 999 -31.33 -17.09 -22.57
C VAL A 999 -30.66 -18.42 -22.90
N GLU A 1000 -31.47 -19.44 -23.18
CA GLU A 1000 -31.01 -20.78 -23.54
C GLU A 1000 -30.87 -20.95 -25.05
N TYR A 1001 -29.90 -21.77 -25.50
CA TYR A 1001 -29.47 -21.90 -26.89
C TYR A 1001 -29.23 -23.37 -27.31
N GLY A 1002 -28.91 -23.56 -28.59
CA GLY A 1002 -28.32 -24.80 -29.10
C GLY A 1002 -29.18 -26.04 -28.87
N ALA A 1003 -28.55 -27.08 -28.35
CA ALA A 1003 -29.24 -28.32 -27.99
C ALA A 1003 -29.97 -28.23 -26.64
N LEU A 1004 -29.46 -27.44 -25.68
CA LEU A 1004 -30.09 -27.28 -24.36
C LEU A 1004 -31.50 -26.67 -24.48
N LYS A 1005 -31.67 -25.63 -25.31
CA LYS A 1005 -32.98 -25.04 -25.63
C LYS A 1005 -34.00 -26.04 -26.16
N ARG A 1006 -33.56 -27.16 -26.77
CA ARG A 1006 -34.45 -28.23 -27.26
C ARG A 1006 -34.76 -29.27 -26.19
N ILE A 1007 -33.80 -29.55 -25.30
CA ILE A 1007 -33.97 -30.45 -24.14
C ILE A 1007 -35.01 -29.84 -23.18
N LEU A 1008 -34.79 -28.61 -22.72
CA LEU A 1008 -35.70 -27.87 -21.83
C LEU A 1008 -37.13 -27.74 -22.42
N ARG A 1009 -37.25 -27.37 -23.71
CA ARG A 1009 -38.56 -27.34 -24.41
C ARG A 1009 -39.26 -28.69 -24.50
N SER A 1010 -38.53 -29.81 -24.43
CA SER A 1010 -39.13 -31.15 -24.41
C SER A 1010 -39.56 -31.60 -23.01
N GLN A 1011 -38.99 -30.98 -21.96
CA GLN A 1011 -39.41 -31.15 -20.56
C GLN A 1011 -40.57 -30.22 -20.19
N GLY A 1012 -40.74 -29.10 -20.90
CA GLY A 1012 -41.74 -28.06 -20.63
C GLY A 1012 -41.16 -26.80 -19.97
N GLU A 1013 -39.86 -26.80 -19.71
CA GLU A 1013 -39.15 -25.76 -18.97
C GLU A 1013 -38.99 -24.44 -19.77
N PRO A 1014 -38.87 -23.29 -19.08
CA PRO A 1014 -38.56 -22.03 -19.72
C PRO A 1014 -37.23 -22.09 -20.48
N THR A 1015 -37.11 -21.27 -21.53
CA THR A 1015 -35.86 -21.15 -22.31
C THR A 1015 -35.38 -19.71 -22.48
N THR A 1016 -35.99 -18.82 -21.71
CA THR A 1016 -35.63 -17.44 -21.43
C THR A 1016 -36.26 -17.12 -20.07
N GLN A 1017 -35.54 -16.48 -19.16
CA GLN A 1017 -36.00 -16.15 -17.81
C GLN A 1017 -35.50 -14.77 -17.41
N ASP A 1018 -36.34 -14.03 -16.68
CA ASP A 1018 -36.04 -12.72 -16.10
C ASP A 1018 -36.14 -12.84 -14.57
N THR A 1019 -35.00 -12.94 -13.89
CA THR A 1019 -34.90 -13.07 -12.43
C THR A 1019 -34.68 -11.69 -11.80
N ILE A 1020 -35.36 -11.40 -10.68
CA ILE A 1020 -35.10 -10.18 -9.89
C ILE A 1020 -34.86 -10.56 -8.43
N THR A 1021 -33.60 -10.59 -8.03
CA THR A 1021 -33.17 -10.97 -6.70
C THR A 1021 -32.96 -9.73 -5.82
N LEU A 1022 -33.52 -9.76 -4.61
CA LEU A 1022 -33.23 -8.81 -3.54
C LEU A 1022 -32.41 -9.51 -2.46
N GLY A 1023 -31.26 -8.96 -2.08
CA GLY A 1023 -30.31 -9.71 -1.26
C GLY A 1023 -29.36 -8.91 -0.39
N VAL A 1024 -28.63 -9.66 0.44
CA VAL A 1024 -27.63 -9.18 1.41
C VAL A 1024 -26.34 -9.97 1.21
N ALA A 1025 -25.22 -9.26 1.12
CA ALA A 1025 -23.89 -9.87 1.03
C ALA A 1025 -23.03 -9.53 2.26
N VAL A 1026 -22.36 -10.53 2.83
CA VAL A 1026 -21.58 -10.42 4.07
C VAL A 1026 -20.17 -11.00 3.86
N LEU A 1027 -19.16 -10.25 4.30
CA LEU A 1027 -17.73 -10.61 4.24
C LEU A 1027 -17.19 -10.78 5.67
N PHE A 1028 -16.60 -11.93 5.98
CA PHE A 1028 -16.14 -12.30 7.34
C PHE A 1028 -14.85 -13.13 7.38
#